data_AF-A0A8R7UVF8-F1
#
_entry.id   AF-A0A8R7UVF8-F1
#
_cell.length_a   1.000
_cell.length_b   1.000
_cell.length_c   1.000
_cell.angle_alpha   90.00
_cell.angle_beta   90.00
_cell.angle_gamma   90.00
#
_symmetry.space_group_name_H-M   'P 1'
#
loop_
_entity.id
_entity.type
_entity.pdbx_description
1 polymer ?
#
loop_
_entity_poly.entity_id
_entity_poly.type
_entity_poly.pdbx_seq_one_letter_code
_entity_poly.pdbx_strand_id
1 'polypeptide(L)'
;MDSPASASSPVEFLLRCPTPRRRRLPLAGAFFAPTALAGASLLRALASLAAGLLATPRPPSQPRNFAALARRLALLSALLDSLLLDAPDRFSDAANLCFRELYVVLFRADLLVSYVASAGRAWALLRGAHLAASFRDLDAELAVVLDVIPAASIRLSHDAAGHLDLLRSQCRRRSPAQYHDPDEAALRDRLLAAVQQFELGQPPPLKSLLSDVGISDAASCQAEIDYLEEQILSQEEDTDLLLVGGVLALLRYSLFSQFDPGNAKAARYWPSAGNLQRLPSWGGGGCDDTSFSVPKEFSCPISLDLMRDPVVASTGQTYDRPSIIQWIGEGHSTCPNSGQALADNRLVPNRALRSLISQWCGMYCFQYDSPESNEGMAECVATACSSKAAIEANKATARILVRMLVESSDSSKAVAAKEIRLLAKAGKQNRAFIAELGAIPLLCRLLLSSDQIAQENAVTALLNLSIYEPNKTRIMEQEGCLWLIVSVLQNGWTTEARENAAATLFSLSVVHDYKKMIMNEPGALEKLACMLKKGTPRGRKDAVMALFNLSTHAESSARMLESSAVVALIESLRNDTVSEEAAGALALLMKQPSVVHLVGSSETVISSLVGLMRRGTPKGKENAVSALYEICRRGGSALVRRVAKIPGLNTVIQNIMLTGTKRAKKKASLIVKMCQRSQMPSAMSLGTSLRVVDHSLVGNSSLRRAASFGSGELSNPVSISVHVP
;
A
#
# COMPACT_ATOMS: atom_id res chain seq x y z
N MET A 1 -45.65 37.06 26.89
CA MET A 1 -45.86 35.98 27.86
C MET A 1 -45.04 34.81 27.38
N ASP A 2 -44.07 34.47 28.19
CA ASP A 2 -42.77 34.07 27.70
C ASP A 2 -42.49 32.63 28.10
N SER A 3 -41.64 31.96 27.35
CA SER A 3 -41.09 30.65 27.72
C SER A 3 -39.66 30.62 27.21
N PRO A 4 -38.65 30.71 28.11
CA PRO A 4 -37.27 30.88 27.69
C PRO A 4 -36.74 29.59 27.04
N ALA A 5 -35.96 29.73 25.98
CA ALA A 5 -35.21 28.61 25.44
C ALA A 5 -34.19 28.11 26.48
N SER A 6 -34.18 26.80 26.75
CA SER A 6 -33.18 26.17 27.57
C SER A 6 -31.84 26.16 26.83
N ALA A 7 -30.96 27.11 27.18
CA ALA A 7 -29.60 27.14 26.65
C ALA A 7 -28.84 25.86 27.05
N SER A 8 -28.59 24.97 26.10
CA SER A 8 -27.73 23.80 26.29
C SER A 8 -26.33 24.27 26.68
N SER A 9 -25.79 23.72 27.77
CA SER A 9 -24.50 24.15 28.30
C SER A 9 -23.37 23.81 27.32
N PRO A 10 -22.36 24.69 27.11
CA PRO A 10 -21.18 24.35 26.31
C PRO A 10 -20.40 23.13 26.83
N VAL A 11 -20.67 22.69 28.07
CA VAL A 11 -20.15 21.44 28.63
C VAL A 11 -20.72 20.18 27.93
N GLU A 12 -21.97 20.19 27.48
CA GLU A 12 -22.58 19.01 26.82
C GLU A 12 -21.95 18.71 25.46
N PHE A 13 -21.53 19.74 24.72
CA PHE A 13 -20.97 19.59 23.38
C PHE A 13 -19.58 18.93 23.40
N LEU A 14 -18.80 19.13 24.48
CA LEU A 14 -17.51 18.48 24.68
C LEU A 14 -17.63 17.02 25.14
N LEU A 15 -18.78 16.61 25.69
CA LEU A 15 -19.00 15.27 26.23
C LEU A 15 -19.64 14.28 25.21
N ARG A 16 -20.12 14.76 24.05
CA ARG A 16 -20.75 13.93 23.01
C ARG A 16 -19.83 13.61 21.82
N CYS A 17 -18.66 13.03 22.09
CA CYS A 17 -17.95 12.27 21.06
C CYS A 17 -18.65 10.92 20.79
N PRO A 18 -18.89 10.51 19.53
CA PRO A 18 -19.50 9.23 19.22
C PRO A 18 -18.57 8.03 19.52
N THR A 19 -19.19 6.84 19.51
CA THR A 19 -18.61 5.52 19.86
C THR A 19 -17.26 5.20 19.22
N PRO A 20 -16.38 4.42 19.91
CA PRO A 20 -14.96 4.36 19.60
C PRO A 20 -14.63 3.67 18.27
N ARG A 21 -13.91 4.40 17.41
CA ARG A 21 -12.92 3.79 16.50
C ARG A 21 -11.61 3.57 17.27
N ARG A 22 -10.88 2.51 16.92
CA ARG A 22 -9.65 2.05 17.59
C ARG A 22 -8.65 3.22 17.70
N ARG A 23 -8.34 3.64 18.93
CA ARG A 23 -7.42 4.75 19.23
C ARG A 23 -5.97 4.20 19.31
N ARG A 24 -4.96 5.03 19.05
CA ARG A 24 -3.57 4.76 19.47
C ARG A 24 -3.38 5.17 20.93
N LEU A 25 -2.34 4.69 21.59
CA LEU A 25 -1.92 5.27 22.87
C LEU A 25 -1.21 6.62 22.63
N PRO A 26 -1.63 7.72 23.30
CA PRO A 26 -1.12 9.05 22.98
C PRO A 26 0.20 9.39 23.69
N LEU A 27 1.03 10.21 23.02
CA LEU A 27 2.23 10.82 23.60
C LEU A 27 1.85 11.86 24.66
N ALA A 28 2.61 11.94 25.75
CA ALA A 28 2.26 12.69 26.95
C ALA A 28 2.14 14.22 26.77
N GLY A 29 2.75 14.80 25.73
CA GLY A 29 2.81 16.25 25.51
C GLY A 29 1.70 16.87 24.64
N ALA A 30 0.67 16.11 24.26
CA ALA A 30 -0.29 16.52 23.22
C ALA A 30 -1.62 17.13 23.75
N PHE A 31 -1.73 17.43 25.05
CA PHE A 31 -3.01 17.74 25.69
C PHE A 31 -3.09 19.17 26.25
N PHE A 32 -4.10 19.92 25.80
CA PHE A 32 -4.43 21.23 26.32
C PHE A 32 -5.67 21.13 27.23
N ALA A 33 -5.54 21.49 28.50
CA ALA A 33 -6.70 21.71 29.37
C ALA A 33 -7.56 22.86 28.82
N PRO A 34 -8.90 22.79 28.87
CA PRO A 34 -9.77 23.87 28.41
C PRO A 34 -9.51 25.19 29.16
N THR A 35 -8.80 26.11 28.52
CA THR A 35 -8.36 27.39 29.12
C THR A 35 -9.52 28.32 29.49
N ALA A 36 -10.72 28.06 28.96
CA ALA A 36 -11.96 28.75 29.28
C ALA A 36 -12.69 28.22 30.54
N LEU A 37 -12.32 27.04 31.09
CA LEU A 37 -12.98 26.46 32.28
C LEU A 37 -12.26 26.86 33.57
N ALA A 38 -13.03 27.27 34.59
CA ALA A 38 -12.54 27.68 35.91
C ALA A 38 -13.65 27.54 36.96
N GLY A 39 -13.30 27.46 38.25
CA GLY A 39 -14.28 27.36 39.32
C GLY A 39 -15.18 26.12 39.20
N ALA A 40 -16.46 26.26 39.55
CA ALA A 40 -17.43 25.18 39.50
C ALA A 40 -17.66 24.58 38.08
N SER A 41 -17.34 25.29 36.99
CA SER A 41 -17.47 24.72 35.64
C SER A 41 -16.41 23.65 35.35
N LEU A 42 -15.19 23.87 35.87
CA LEU A 42 -14.08 22.91 35.78
C LEU A 42 -14.32 21.70 36.70
N LEU A 43 -14.83 21.91 37.92
CA LEU A 43 -15.20 20.81 38.83
C LEU A 43 -16.31 19.93 38.25
N ARG A 44 -17.33 20.50 37.60
CA ARG A 44 -18.38 19.71 36.92
C ARG A 44 -17.83 18.89 35.74
N ALA A 45 -16.87 19.43 35.00
CA ALA A 45 -16.21 18.70 33.91
C ALA A 45 -15.29 17.58 34.43
N LEU A 46 -14.63 17.78 35.58
CA LEU A 46 -13.88 16.73 36.28
C LEU A 46 -14.81 15.62 36.79
N ALA A 47 -15.91 15.98 37.44
CA ALA A 47 -16.88 15.04 38.00
C ALA A 47 -17.56 14.21 36.91
N SER A 48 -17.99 14.83 35.80
CA SER A 48 -18.60 14.09 34.68
C SER A 48 -17.63 13.13 34.01
N LEU A 49 -16.33 13.48 33.92
CA LEU A 49 -15.32 12.60 33.33
C LEU A 49 -14.90 11.47 34.27
N ALA A 50 -14.82 11.73 35.58
CA ALA A 50 -14.64 10.68 36.59
C ALA A 50 -15.83 9.70 36.63
N ALA A 51 -17.07 10.21 36.58
CA ALA A 51 -18.27 9.40 36.50
C ALA A 51 -18.37 8.60 35.18
N GLY A 52 -18.00 9.21 34.04
CA GLY A 52 -17.92 8.53 32.75
C GLY A 52 -16.93 7.36 32.76
N LEU A 53 -15.73 7.57 33.32
CA LEU A 53 -14.75 6.50 33.55
C LEU A 53 -15.28 5.39 34.46
N LEU A 54 -15.95 5.73 35.58
CA LEU A 54 -16.55 4.76 36.49
C LEU A 54 -17.68 3.95 35.85
N ALA A 55 -18.38 4.52 34.87
CA ALA A 55 -19.42 3.84 34.09
C ALA A 55 -18.86 2.93 32.97
N THR A 56 -17.55 2.97 32.69
CA THR A 56 -16.97 2.05 31.69
C THR A 56 -17.01 0.60 32.18
N PRO A 57 -17.44 -0.37 31.34
CA PRO A 57 -17.43 -1.78 31.72
C PRO A 57 -15.99 -2.26 31.90
N ARG A 58 -15.75 -3.07 32.95
CA ARG A 58 -14.40 -3.59 33.26
C ARG A 58 -13.82 -4.32 32.05
N PRO A 59 -12.68 -3.86 31.48
CA PRO A 59 -12.08 -4.51 30.34
C PRO A 59 -11.57 -5.92 30.69
N PRO A 60 -11.53 -6.85 29.73
CA PRO A 60 -10.97 -8.19 29.94
C PRO A 60 -9.45 -8.15 30.19
N SER A 61 -8.79 -7.07 29.73
CA SER A 61 -7.36 -6.86 29.83
C SER A 61 -6.99 -5.88 30.93
N GLN A 62 -5.85 -6.11 31.59
CA GLN A 62 -5.36 -5.32 32.72
C GLN A 62 -6.38 -5.19 33.87
N PRO A 63 -7.14 -6.26 34.23
CA PRO A 63 -8.32 -6.15 35.09
C PRO A 63 -8.00 -5.75 36.53
N ARG A 64 -6.76 -5.95 37.00
CA ARG A 64 -6.26 -5.45 38.30
C ARG A 64 -5.94 -3.96 38.26
N ASN A 65 -5.34 -3.46 37.16
CA ASN A 65 -5.03 -2.03 36.99
C ASN A 65 -6.31 -1.20 36.90
N PHE A 66 -7.28 -1.63 36.07
CA PHE A 66 -8.58 -0.97 35.98
C PHE A 66 -9.31 -0.92 37.34
N ALA A 67 -9.33 -2.04 38.08
CA ALA A 67 -9.98 -2.08 39.40
C ALA A 67 -9.25 -1.22 40.46
N ALA A 68 -7.94 -0.98 40.32
CA ALA A 68 -7.22 -0.05 41.17
C ALA A 68 -7.55 1.41 40.82
N LEU A 69 -7.58 1.75 39.54
CA LEU A 69 -7.98 3.07 39.04
C LEU A 69 -9.43 3.40 39.45
N ALA A 70 -10.39 2.51 39.19
CA ALA A 70 -11.80 2.72 39.52
C ALA A 70 -12.05 3.01 41.02
N ARG A 71 -11.36 2.32 41.94
CA ARG A 71 -11.45 2.63 43.39
C ARG A 71 -10.97 4.05 43.73
N ARG A 72 -9.92 4.53 43.05
CA ARG A 72 -9.41 5.90 43.22
C ARG A 72 -10.35 6.93 42.60
N LEU A 73 -10.93 6.63 41.43
CA LEU A 73 -11.91 7.50 40.78
C LEU A 73 -13.21 7.64 41.59
N ALA A 74 -13.64 6.59 42.29
CA ALA A 74 -14.80 6.66 43.19
C ALA A 74 -14.55 7.63 44.37
N LEU A 75 -13.38 7.54 45.01
CA LEU A 75 -12.95 8.50 46.03
C LEU A 75 -12.79 9.92 45.48
N LEU A 76 -12.29 10.06 44.25
CA LEU A 76 -12.15 11.35 43.60
C LEU A 76 -13.51 11.96 43.22
N SER A 77 -14.50 11.16 42.80
CA SER A 77 -15.87 11.65 42.61
C SER A 77 -16.41 12.19 43.93
N ALA A 78 -16.37 11.41 45.01
CA ALA A 78 -16.84 11.87 46.32
C ALA A 78 -16.15 13.17 46.79
N LEU A 79 -14.86 13.34 46.51
CA LEU A 79 -14.14 14.59 46.74
C LEU A 79 -14.67 15.73 45.85
N LEU A 80 -14.82 15.53 44.54
CA LEU A 80 -15.34 16.52 43.60
C LEU A 80 -16.79 16.91 43.89
N ASP A 81 -17.63 15.96 44.29
CA ASP A 81 -19.02 16.16 44.67
C ASP A 81 -19.11 16.99 45.97
N SER A 82 -18.26 16.72 46.97
CA SER A 82 -18.16 17.57 48.17
C SER A 82 -17.65 19.00 47.85
N LEU A 83 -16.69 19.12 46.94
CA LEU A 83 -16.18 20.41 46.44
C LEU A 83 -17.21 21.20 45.60
N LEU A 84 -18.23 20.53 45.04
CA LEU A 84 -19.34 21.14 44.30
C LEU A 84 -20.48 21.60 45.21
N LEU A 85 -20.62 20.99 46.40
CA LEU A 85 -21.58 21.40 47.44
C LEU A 85 -21.09 22.62 48.21
N ASP A 86 -19.84 22.61 48.68
CA ASP A 86 -19.23 23.70 49.46
C ASP A 86 -18.51 24.77 48.58
N ALA A 87 -18.83 24.84 47.28
CA ALA A 87 -18.06 25.59 46.28
C ALA A 87 -18.06 27.12 46.51
N PRO A 88 -16.90 27.78 46.72
CA PRO A 88 -16.80 29.23 46.61
C PRO A 88 -16.88 29.69 45.14
N ASP A 89 -17.42 30.89 44.89
CA ASP A 89 -17.56 31.47 43.53
C ASP A 89 -16.24 31.51 42.74
N ARG A 90 -15.10 31.60 43.43
CA ARG A 90 -13.76 31.56 42.84
C ARG A 90 -12.78 30.80 43.75
N PHE A 91 -12.14 29.77 43.21
CA PHE A 91 -10.91 29.23 43.80
C PHE A 91 -9.70 30.13 43.47
N SER A 92 -8.62 30.00 44.24
CA SER A 92 -7.32 30.60 43.91
C SER A 92 -6.77 30.08 42.56
N ASP A 93 -5.97 30.88 41.86
CA ASP A 93 -5.38 30.50 40.57
C ASP A 93 -4.52 29.22 40.66
N ALA A 94 -3.80 29.03 41.77
CA ALA A 94 -3.06 27.80 42.04
C ALA A 94 -3.97 26.56 42.12
N ALA A 95 -5.14 26.67 42.75
CA ALA A 95 -6.12 25.59 42.81
C ALA A 95 -6.78 25.34 41.44
N ASN A 96 -7.14 26.39 40.69
CA ASN A 96 -7.63 26.26 39.32
C ASN A 96 -6.60 25.58 38.40
N LEU A 97 -5.31 25.87 38.57
CA LEU A 97 -4.23 25.19 37.84
C LEU A 97 -4.16 23.70 38.21
N CYS A 98 -4.16 23.36 39.50
CA CYS A 98 -4.18 21.96 39.94
C CYS A 98 -5.39 21.18 39.37
N PHE A 99 -6.57 21.80 39.32
CA PHE A 99 -7.76 21.18 38.73
C PHE A 99 -7.68 21.06 37.19
N ARG A 100 -6.91 21.92 36.50
CA ARG A 100 -6.63 21.79 35.06
C ARG A 100 -5.66 20.64 34.76
N GLU A 101 -4.59 20.50 35.55
CA GLU A 101 -3.68 19.35 35.44
C GLU A 101 -4.40 18.04 35.77
N LEU A 102 -5.26 18.03 36.81
CA LEU A 102 -6.10 16.88 37.13
C LEU A 102 -7.02 16.50 35.95
N TYR A 103 -7.56 17.49 35.23
CA TYR A 103 -8.39 17.22 34.04
C TYR A 103 -7.57 16.55 32.93
N VAL A 104 -6.32 16.97 32.69
CA VAL A 104 -5.42 16.31 31.72
C VAL A 104 -5.10 14.88 32.14
N VAL A 105 -4.82 14.63 33.42
CA VAL A 105 -4.56 13.28 33.96
C VAL A 105 -5.80 12.38 33.79
N LEU A 106 -6.99 12.85 34.16
CA LEU A 106 -8.22 12.06 33.99
C LEU A 106 -8.59 11.85 32.51
N PHE A 107 -8.37 12.84 31.64
CA PHE A 107 -8.59 12.68 30.19
C PHE A 107 -7.63 11.63 29.61
N ARG A 108 -6.35 11.62 30.02
CA ARG A 108 -5.41 10.55 29.67
C ARG A 108 -5.82 9.19 30.23
N ALA A 109 -6.47 9.14 31.39
CA ALA A 109 -7.07 7.92 31.93
C ALA A 109 -8.21 7.39 31.03
N ASP A 110 -9.12 8.25 30.52
CA ASP A 110 -10.14 7.85 29.54
C ASP A 110 -9.52 7.26 28.27
N LEU A 111 -8.48 7.89 27.74
CA LEU A 111 -7.81 7.41 26.53
C LEU A 111 -7.14 6.05 26.75
N LEU A 112 -6.49 5.83 27.90
CA LEU A 112 -5.89 4.54 28.26
C LEU A 112 -6.95 3.45 28.51
N VAL A 113 -8.02 3.76 29.23
CA VAL A 113 -9.14 2.82 29.47
C VAL A 113 -9.84 2.47 28.15
N SER A 114 -10.15 3.46 27.33
CA SER A 114 -10.74 3.28 25.99
C SER A 114 -9.85 2.45 25.07
N TYR A 115 -8.52 2.61 25.14
CA TYR A 115 -7.56 1.79 24.41
C TYR A 115 -7.63 0.33 24.87
N VAL A 116 -7.48 0.07 26.17
CA VAL A 116 -7.47 -1.29 26.74
C VAL A 116 -8.82 -2.00 26.56
N ALA A 117 -9.94 -1.27 26.56
CA ALA A 117 -11.27 -1.82 26.31
C ALA A 117 -11.60 -2.08 24.82
N SER A 118 -10.87 -1.45 23.88
CA SER A 118 -11.04 -1.65 22.43
C SER A 118 -9.90 -2.44 21.76
N ALA A 119 -8.88 -2.80 22.52
CA ALA A 119 -7.75 -3.61 22.09
C ALA A 119 -8.09 -5.10 21.96
N GLY A 120 -7.54 -5.75 20.92
CA GLY A 120 -7.57 -7.20 20.82
C GLY A 120 -6.91 -7.86 22.04
N ARG A 121 -7.48 -8.96 22.53
CA ARG A 121 -7.04 -9.64 23.75
C ARG A 121 -5.65 -10.24 23.60
N ALA A 122 -5.29 -10.75 22.43
CA ALA A 122 -3.93 -11.21 22.13
C ALA A 122 -2.94 -10.03 22.08
N TRP A 123 -3.31 -8.91 21.47
CA TRP A 123 -2.49 -7.69 21.43
C TRP A 123 -2.24 -7.12 22.84
N ALA A 124 -3.27 -7.06 23.68
CA ALA A 124 -3.17 -6.55 25.03
C ALA A 124 -2.23 -7.40 25.92
N LEU A 125 -2.16 -8.72 25.71
CA LEU A 125 -1.18 -9.60 26.37
C LEU A 125 0.25 -9.33 25.87
N LEU A 126 0.44 -9.10 24.57
CA LEU A 126 1.74 -8.72 23.97
C LEU A 126 2.23 -7.34 24.45
N ARG A 127 1.32 -6.37 24.64
CA ARG A 127 1.64 -5.04 25.20
C ARG A 127 1.46 -4.94 26.72
N GLY A 128 1.17 -6.05 27.43
CA GLY A 128 0.79 -6.03 28.85
C GLY A 128 1.78 -5.32 29.79
N ALA A 129 3.09 -5.46 29.57
CA ALA A 129 4.10 -4.75 30.35
C ALA A 129 4.13 -3.22 30.08
N HIS A 130 3.87 -2.82 28.84
CA HIS A 130 3.77 -1.41 28.44
C HIS A 130 2.46 -0.79 28.97
N LEU A 131 1.34 -1.52 28.94
CA LEU A 131 0.08 -1.08 29.54
C LEU A 131 0.19 -0.92 31.06
N ALA A 132 0.83 -1.89 31.74
CA ALA A 132 1.12 -1.81 33.17
C ALA A 132 2.00 -0.59 33.52
N ALA A 133 2.99 -0.27 32.67
CA ALA A 133 3.77 0.96 32.78
C ALA A 133 2.88 2.20 32.63
N SER A 134 2.06 2.29 31.57
CA SER A 134 1.16 3.44 31.36
C SER A 134 0.19 3.67 32.54
N PHE A 135 -0.32 2.61 33.18
CA PHE A 135 -1.13 2.72 34.41
C PHE A 135 -0.32 3.17 35.64
N ARG A 136 0.95 2.79 35.75
CA ARG A 136 1.86 3.25 36.82
C ARG A 136 2.23 4.72 36.64
N ASP A 137 2.49 5.13 35.42
CA ASP A 137 2.91 6.49 35.11
C ASP A 137 1.73 7.45 35.27
N LEU A 138 0.51 7.02 34.90
CA LEU A 138 -0.75 7.69 35.24
C LEU A 138 -0.99 7.78 36.77
N ASP A 139 -0.77 6.69 37.51
CA ASP A 139 -0.88 6.68 38.98
C ASP A 139 0.11 7.65 39.66
N ALA A 140 1.30 7.82 39.07
CA ALA A 140 2.34 8.74 39.54
C ALA A 140 2.00 10.21 39.23
N GLU A 141 1.52 10.51 38.01
CA GLU A 141 1.02 11.83 37.65
C GLU A 141 -0.16 12.26 38.56
N LEU A 142 -1.10 11.33 38.81
CA LEU A 142 -2.21 11.56 39.74
C LEU A 142 -1.70 11.83 41.17
N ALA A 143 -0.69 11.10 41.65
CA ALA A 143 -0.07 11.37 42.96
C ALA A 143 0.52 12.79 43.03
N VAL A 144 1.29 13.20 42.02
CA VAL A 144 1.92 14.52 41.95
C VAL A 144 0.89 15.64 41.96
N VAL A 145 -0.16 15.54 41.13
CA VAL A 145 -1.22 16.56 41.08
C VAL A 145 -1.94 16.66 42.43
N LEU A 146 -2.32 15.54 43.04
CA LEU A 146 -3.01 15.53 44.34
C LEU A 146 -2.15 16.06 45.49
N ASP A 147 -0.84 15.84 45.46
CA ASP A 147 0.09 16.35 46.46
C ASP A 147 0.27 17.87 46.35
N VAL A 148 0.16 18.45 45.15
CA VAL A 148 0.27 19.91 44.93
C VAL A 148 -1.05 20.66 45.23
N ILE A 149 -2.21 19.98 45.29
CA ILE A 149 -3.50 20.62 45.62
C ILE A 149 -3.41 21.39 46.96
N PRO A 150 -3.63 22.72 46.96
CA PRO A 150 -3.45 23.57 48.14
C PRO A 150 -4.66 23.48 49.08
N ALA A 151 -4.79 22.37 49.80
CA ALA A 151 -5.92 22.06 50.68
C ALA A 151 -6.30 23.21 51.64
N ALA A 152 -5.31 23.92 52.19
CA ALA A 152 -5.51 25.06 53.09
C ALA A 152 -6.18 26.29 52.43
N SER A 153 -6.05 26.50 51.12
CA SER A 153 -6.73 27.60 50.41
C SER A 153 -8.11 27.21 49.86
N ILE A 154 -8.46 25.92 49.87
CA ILE A 154 -9.68 25.37 49.29
C ILE A 154 -10.81 25.25 50.33
N ARG A 155 -10.51 25.36 51.63
CA ARG A 155 -11.47 25.22 52.76
C ARG A 155 -12.26 23.90 52.73
N LEU A 156 -11.55 22.79 52.50
CA LEU A 156 -12.13 21.44 52.53
C LEU A 156 -12.90 21.19 53.84
N SER A 157 -14.08 20.59 53.74
CA SER A 157 -14.74 19.96 54.88
C SER A 157 -13.89 18.79 55.42
N HIS A 158 -14.13 18.39 56.67
CA HIS A 158 -13.36 17.33 57.34
C HIS A 158 -13.32 16.04 56.50
N ASP A 159 -14.46 15.66 55.92
CA ASP A 159 -14.58 14.43 55.15
C ASP A 159 -13.97 14.56 53.75
N ALA A 160 -14.03 15.75 53.14
CA ALA A 160 -13.30 16.05 51.90
C ALA A 160 -11.78 16.00 52.09
N ALA A 161 -11.26 16.51 53.22
CA ALA A 161 -9.86 16.36 53.59
C ALA A 161 -9.48 14.88 53.80
N GLY A 162 -10.32 14.11 54.49
CA GLY A 162 -10.16 12.67 54.66
C GLY A 162 -10.12 11.89 53.33
N HIS A 163 -11.00 12.23 52.38
CA HIS A 163 -10.99 11.66 51.03
C HIS A 163 -9.71 12.01 50.26
N LEU A 164 -9.25 13.27 50.32
CA LEU A 164 -8.02 13.71 49.65
C LEU A 164 -6.78 12.98 50.18
N ASP A 165 -6.61 12.87 51.50
CA ASP A 165 -5.45 12.20 52.09
C ASP A 165 -5.51 10.67 51.95
N LEU A 166 -6.70 10.07 51.95
CA LEU A 166 -6.88 8.66 51.57
C LEU A 166 -6.49 8.43 50.10
N LEU A 167 -6.86 9.34 49.20
CA LEU A 167 -6.55 9.23 47.77
C LEU A 167 -5.03 9.38 47.52
N ARG A 168 -4.38 10.39 48.11
CA ARG A 168 -2.90 10.54 48.12
C ARG A 168 -2.21 9.26 48.61
N SER A 169 -2.70 8.71 49.73
CA SER A 169 -2.20 7.47 50.33
C SER A 169 -2.36 6.26 49.39
N GLN A 170 -3.50 6.13 48.69
CA GLN A 170 -3.72 5.05 47.72
C GLN A 170 -2.94 5.21 46.40
N CYS A 171 -2.57 6.41 46.00
CA CYS A 171 -1.65 6.61 44.88
C CYS A 171 -0.23 6.18 45.27
N ARG A 172 0.29 6.72 46.39
CA ARG A 172 1.67 6.49 46.86
C ARG A 172 1.98 5.05 47.30
N ARG A 173 1.01 4.29 47.84
CA ARG A 173 1.25 2.95 48.42
C ARG A 173 1.39 1.79 47.41
N ARG A 174 1.21 2.02 46.11
CA ARG A 174 1.16 0.95 45.11
C ARG A 174 2.55 0.61 44.58
N SER A 175 3.07 -0.55 44.97
CA SER A 175 4.40 -1.02 44.55
C SER A 175 4.44 -1.38 43.05
N PRO A 176 5.59 -1.25 42.35
CA PRO A 176 5.71 -1.57 40.92
C PRO A 176 5.26 -3.00 40.56
N ALA A 177 5.50 -3.99 41.43
CA ALA A 177 5.05 -5.36 41.22
C ALA A 177 3.53 -5.51 41.13
N GLN A 178 2.76 -4.64 41.80
CA GLN A 178 1.28 -4.69 41.82
C GLN A 178 0.63 -4.17 40.53
N TYR A 179 1.40 -3.70 39.55
CA TYR A 179 0.91 -3.33 38.21
C TYR A 179 0.95 -4.49 37.22
N HIS A 180 1.76 -5.51 37.49
CA HIS A 180 1.83 -6.71 36.68
C HIS A 180 0.84 -7.75 37.22
N ASP A 181 -0.01 -8.26 36.35
CA ASP A 181 -0.92 -9.36 36.68
C ASP A 181 -0.21 -10.69 36.38
N PRO A 182 0.08 -11.54 37.39
CA PRO A 182 0.75 -12.83 37.16
C PRO A 182 -0.09 -13.77 36.28
N ASP A 183 -1.41 -13.62 36.27
CA ASP A 183 -2.30 -14.48 35.49
C ASP A 183 -2.24 -14.08 34.00
N GLU A 184 -2.18 -12.78 33.69
CA GLU A 184 -1.95 -12.28 32.33
C GLU A 184 -0.51 -12.57 31.86
N ALA A 185 0.48 -12.53 32.75
CA ALA A 185 1.86 -12.90 32.44
C ALA A 185 1.98 -14.38 32.09
N ALA A 186 1.44 -15.28 32.92
CA ALA A 186 1.44 -16.72 32.64
C ALA A 186 0.66 -17.07 31.36
N LEU A 187 -0.42 -16.34 31.05
CA LEU A 187 -1.17 -16.51 29.80
C LEU A 187 -0.38 -16.02 28.57
N ARG A 188 0.30 -14.88 28.68
CA ARG A 188 1.25 -14.38 27.66
C ARG A 188 2.36 -15.39 27.41
N ASP A 189 2.98 -15.93 28.45
CA ASP A 189 4.11 -16.85 28.31
C ASP A 189 3.67 -18.18 27.68
N ARG A 190 2.46 -18.67 28.01
CA ARG A 190 1.82 -19.80 27.31
C ARG A 190 1.53 -19.50 25.82
N LEU A 191 1.09 -18.28 25.50
CA LEU A 191 0.87 -17.83 24.12
C LEU A 191 2.18 -17.81 23.32
N LEU A 192 3.27 -17.32 23.91
CA LEU A 192 4.59 -17.28 23.28
C LEU A 192 5.23 -18.68 23.17
N ALA A 193 5.05 -19.54 24.16
CA ALA A 193 5.46 -20.95 24.08
C ALA A 193 4.73 -21.71 22.95
N ALA A 194 3.46 -21.39 22.69
CA ALA A 194 2.71 -21.95 21.56
C ALA A 194 3.25 -21.46 20.20
N VAL A 195 3.71 -20.21 20.09
CA VAL A 195 4.44 -19.72 18.91
C VAL A 195 5.76 -20.48 18.73
N GLN A 196 6.53 -20.69 19.81
CA GLN A 196 7.82 -21.39 19.78
C GLN A 196 7.71 -22.87 19.38
N GLN A 197 6.61 -23.56 19.69
CA GLN A 197 6.42 -24.97 19.29
C GLN A 197 6.42 -25.16 17.76
N PHE A 198 5.98 -24.17 16.98
CA PHE A 198 6.11 -24.19 15.51
C PHE A 198 7.56 -24.15 15.03
N GLU A 199 8.49 -23.55 15.79
CA GLU A 199 9.92 -23.58 15.46
C GLU A 199 10.54 -24.97 15.64
N LEU A 200 9.91 -25.80 16.47
CA LEU A 200 10.22 -27.22 16.65
C LEU A 200 9.46 -28.12 15.66
N GLY A 201 8.63 -27.54 14.79
CA GLY A 201 7.82 -28.25 13.80
C GLY A 201 6.58 -28.97 14.36
N GLN A 202 6.21 -28.73 15.63
CA GLN A 202 5.07 -29.36 16.28
C GLN A 202 3.93 -28.34 16.50
N PRO A 203 2.70 -28.61 16.02
CA PRO A 203 1.57 -27.72 16.27
C PRO A 203 1.12 -27.82 17.75
N PRO A 204 0.92 -26.68 18.45
CA PRO A 204 0.58 -26.67 19.87
C PRO A 204 -0.86 -27.12 20.18
N PRO A 205 -1.15 -27.56 21.42
CA PRO A 205 -2.51 -27.81 21.89
C PRO A 205 -3.23 -26.48 22.18
N LEU A 206 -4.20 -26.12 21.33
CA LEU A 206 -4.76 -24.76 21.29
C LEU A 206 -6.03 -24.52 22.12
N LYS A 207 -6.87 -25.53 22.34
CA LYS A 207 -8.26 -25.31 22.83
C LYS A 207 -8.34 -24.58 24.18
N SER A 208 -7.51 -24.96 25.15
CA SER A 208 -7.45 -24.27 26.44
C SER A 208 -6.84 -22.87 26.31
N LEU A 209 -5.72 -22.74 25.59
CA LEU A 209 -5.08 -21.44 25.36
C LEU A 209 -6.02 -20.41 24.70
N LEU A 210 -6.77 -20.81 23.66
CA LEU A 210 -7.74 -19.94 23.00
C LEU A 210 -8.88 -19.55 23.96
N SER A 211 -9.41 -20.50 24.73
CA SER A 211 -10.43 -20.23 25.74
C SER A 211 -9.95 -19.26 26.83
N ASP A 212 -8.71 -19.40 27.29
CA ASP A 212 -8.11 -18.52 28.30
C ASP A 212 -7.82 -17.11 27.74
N VAL A 213 -7.51 -17.02 26.44
CA VAL A 213 -7.43 -15.76 25.67
C VAL A 213 -8.82 -15.22 25.28
N GLY A 214 -9.91 -15.92 25.60
CA GLY A 214 -11.29 -15.48 25.29
C GLY A 214 -11.70 -15.62 23.82
N ILE A 215 -10.98 -16.42 23.03
CA ILE A 215 -11.29 -16.75 21.63
C ILE A 215 -12.12 -18.04 21.63
N SER A 216 -13.44 -17.90 21.52
CA SER A 216 -14.40 -19.00 21.62
C SER A 216 -14.92 -19.52 20.28
N ASP A 217 -14.76 -18.75 19.19
CA ASP A 217 -15.31 -19.08 17.87
C ASP A 217 -14.47 -18.51 16.71
N ALA A 218 -14.88 -18.82 15.47
CA ALA A 218 -14.22 -18.30 14.27
C ALA A 218 -14.31 -16.78 14.12
N ALA A 219 -15.36 -16.13 14.65
CA ALA A 219 -15.59 -14.69 14.48
C ALA A 219 -14.69 -13.85 15.41
N SER A 220 -14.58 -14.25 16.67
CA SER A 220 -13.62 -13.72 17.64
C SER A 220 -12.18 -13.98 17.20
N CYS A 221 -11.87 -15.18 16.69
CA CYS A 221 -10.55 -15.50 16.14
C CYS A 221 -10.20 -14.60 14.93
N GLN A 222 -11.16 -14.36 14.02
CA GLN A 222 -10.96 -13.44 12.88
C GLN A 222 -10.83 -11.98 13.35
N ALA A 223 -11.59 -11.54 14.35
CA ALA A 223 -11.53 -10.18 14.86
C ALA A 223 -10.16 -9.84 15.50
N GLU A 224 -9.52 -10.81 16.16
CA GLU A 224 -8.13 -10.69 16.64
C GLU A 224 -7.11 -10.66 15.49
N ILE A 225 -7.29 -11.51 14.45
CA ILE A 225 -6.46 -11.50 13.23
C ILE A 225 -6.53 -10.12 12.54
N ASP A 226 -7.74 -9.61 12.30
CA ASP A 226 -7.99 -8.28 11.72
C ASP A 226 -7.37 -7.16 12.57
N TYR A 227 -7.41 -7.28 13.91
CA TYR A 227 -6.80 -6.31 14.82
C TYR A 227 -5.27 -6.31 14.74
N LEU A 228 -4.63 -7.49 14.77
CA LEU A 228 -3.17 -7.60 14.69
C LEU A 228 -2.63 -7.14 13.33
N GLU A 229 -3.34 -7.40 12.24
CA GLU A 229 -2.98 -6.87 10.92
C GLU A 229 -3.07 -5.34 10.89
N GLU A 230 -4.10 -4.73 11.48
CA GLU A 230 -4.20 -3.27 11.61
C GLU A 230 -3.02 -2.68 12.42
N GLN A 231 -2.54 -3.34 13.48
CA GLN A 231 -1.41 -2.83 14.26
C GLN A 231 -0.04 -3.04 13.60
N ILE A 232 0.15 -4.12 12.83
CA ILE A 232 1.36 -4.26 11.99
C ILE A 232 1.42 -3.14 10.94
N LEU A 233 0.28 -2.72 10.42
CA LEU A 233 0.16 -1.63 9.44
C LEU A 233 0.22 -0.23 10.08
N SER A 234 -0.20 -0.08 11.33
CA SER A 234 -0.15 1.20 12.05
C SER A 234 1.29 1.62 12.40
N GLN A 235 2.22 0.66 12.48
CA GLN A 235 3.62 0.86 12.88
C GLN A 235 3.73 1.69 14.17
N GLU A 236 3.19 1.17 15.27
CA GLU A 236 3.53 1.72 16.60
C GLU A 236 5.01 1.45 16.92
N GLU A 237 5.71 2.51 17.31
CA GLU A 237 7.08 2.46 17.82
C GLU A 237 7.16 1.51 19.04
N ASP A 238 8.35 0.95 19.29
CA ASP A 238 8.62 -0.09 20.31
C ASP A 238 7.84 -1.43 20.19
N THR A 239 7.20 -1.71 19.05
CA THR A 239 6.56 -3.02 18.81
C THR A 239 7.49 -4.04 18.12
N ASP A 240 7.70 -5.20 18.74
CA ASP A 240 8.34 -6.36 18.08
C ASP A 240 7.40 -6.98 17.03
N LEU A 241 7.60 -6.58 15.77
CA LEU A 241 6.83 -7.06 14.63
C LEU A 241 6.98 -8.57 14.37
N LEU A 242 8.10 -9.20 14.75
CA LEU A 242 8.34 -10.63 14.54
C LEU A 242 7.55 -11.48 15.55
N LEU A 243 7.45 -11.00 16.78
CA LEU A 243 6.61 -11.56 17.84
C LEU A 243 5.12 -11.48 17.47
N VAL A 244 4.67 -10.30 17.01
CA VAL A 244 3.29 -10.06 16.58
C VAL A 244 2.96 -10.90 15.34
N GLY A 245 3.86 -10.99 14.36
CA GLY A 245 3.70 -11.85 13.19
C GLY A 245 3.65 -13.36 13.52
N GLY A 246 4.36 -13.79 14.56
CA GLY A 246 4.27 -15.15 15.11
C GLY A 246 2.90 -15.45 15.71
N VAL A 247 2.35 -14.54 16.53
CA VAL A 247 0.98 -14.68 17.08
C VAL A 247 -0.09 -14.58 16.00
N LEU A 248 0.07 -13.71 15.00
CA LEU A 248 -0.83 -13.64 13.85
C LEU A 248 -0.88 -14.97 13.07
N ALA A 249 0.26 -15.62 12.86
CA ALA A 249 0.32 -16.93 12.20
C ALA A 249 -0.27 -18.05 13.08
N LEU A 250 -0.05 -18.01 14.40
CA LEU A 250 -0.67 -18.90 15.40
C LEU A 250 -2.21 -18.79 15.38
N LEU A 251 -2.76 -17.57 15.33
CA LEU A 251 -4.21 -17.36 15.25
C LEU A 251 -4.79 -17.78 13.89
N ARG A 252 -4.11 -17.49 12.78
CA ARG A 252 -4.50 -18.01 11.46
C ARG A 252 -4.51 -19.54 11.43
N TYR A 253 -3.53 -20.21 12.05
CA TYR A 253 -3.56 -21.67 12.19
C TYR A 253 -4.70 -22.15 13.10
N SER A 254 -4.98 -21.42 14.18
CA SER A 254 -6.08 -21.72 15.11
C SER A 254 -7.44 -21.69 14.40
N LEU A 255 -7.65 -20.71 13.52
CA LEU A 255 -8.89 -20.51 12.77
C LEU A 255 -9.33 -21.76 11.98
N PHE A 256 -8.40 -22.43 11.29
CA PHE A 256 -8.71 -23.62 10.46
C PHE A 256 -8.42 -24.96 11.16
N SER A 257 -7.78 -24.96 12.34
CA SER A 257 -7.51 -26.20 13.09
C SER A 257 -8.50 -26.46 14.23
N GLN A 258 -9.15 -25.42 14.77
CA GLN A 258 -10.08 -25.55 15.90
C GLN A 258 -11.54 -25.21 15.56
N PHE A 259 -11.78 -24.43 14.48
CA PHE A 259 -13.11 -23.95 14.10
C PHE A 259 -13.43 -24.30 12.63
N ASP A 260 -14.72 -24.32 12.28
CA ASP A 260 -15.17 -24.34 10.89
C ASP A 260 -15.63 -22.93 10.47
N PRO A 261 -14.83 -22.20 9.67
CA PRO A 261 -15.21 -20.87 9.17
C PRO A 261 -16.31 -20.92 8.10
N GLY A 262 -16.71 -22.09 7.59
CA GLY A 262 -17.75 -22.25 6.57
C GLY A 262 -19.13 -21.73 7.00
N ASN A 263 -19.40 -21.65 8.31
CA ASN A 263 -20.62 -21.06 8.88
C ASN A 263 -20.50 -19.57 9.25
N ALA A 264 -19.33 -18.94 9.11
CA ALA A 264 -19.12 -17.53 9.43
C ALA A 264 -19.70 -16.61 8.33
N LYS A 265 -21.03 -16.42 8.36
CA LYS A 265 -21.79 -15.63 7.37
C LYS A 265 -21.16 -14.27 7.09
N ALA A 266 -20.64 -14.11 5.87
CA ALA A 266 -20.38 -12.83 5.21
C ALA A 266 -19.52 -11.80 5.99
N ALA A 267 -18.45 -12.25 6.65
CA ALA A 267 -17.45 -11.37 7.28
C ALA A 267 -16.50 -10.68 6.25
N ARG A 268 -17.12 -9.93 5.34
CA ARG A 268 -16.55 -8.93 4.41
C ARG A 268 -15.54 -9.38 3.34
N TYR A 269 -15.57 -8.60 2.26
CA TYR A 269 -14.45 -8.45 1.34
C TYR A 269 -13.22 -7.98 2.12
N TRP A 270 -12.07 -8.64 1.91
CA TRP A 270 -10.82 -7.87 1.89
C TRP A 270 -10.97 -6.81 0.80
N PRO A 271 -10.65 -5.52 1.03
CA PRO A 271 -10.79 -4.51 -0.01
C PRO A 271 -9.85 -4.82 -1.18
N SER A 272 -10.41 -5.39 -2.27
CA SER A 272 -9.91 -5.14 -3.61
C SER A 272 -9.92 -3.62 -3.78
N ALA A 273 -8.74 -3.01 -3.85
CA ALA A 273 -8.55 -1.56 -3.92
C ALA A 273 -8.91 -1.05 -5.34
N GLY A 274 -10.18 -1.20 -5.71
CA GLY A 274 -10.65 -1.14 -7.08
C GLY A 274 -12.14 -0.85 -7.26
N ASN A 275 -12.87 -0.44 -6.20
CA ASN A 275 -14.25 0.07 -6.31
C ASN A 275 -14.64 1.05 -5.19
N LEU A 276 -13.86 2.11 -4.99
CA LEU A 276 -14.40 3.35 -4.42
C LEU A 276 -15.21 4.06 -5.52
N GLN A 277 -16.53 4.03 -5.38
CA GLN A 277 -17.43 4.75 -6.28
C GLN A 277 -17.23 6.26 -6.11
N ARG A 278 -17.17 7.00 -7.23
CA ARG A 278 -17.06 8.47 -7.20
C ARG A 278 -18.37 9.05 -6.65
N LEU A 279 -18.29 9.89 -5.62
CA LEU A 279 -19.32 10.87 -5.32
C LEU A 279 -18.90 12.28 -5.82
N PRO A 280 -19.85 13.22 -5.98
CA PRO A 280 -19.68 14.34 -6.90
C PRO A 280 -18.78 15.46 -6.38
N SER A 281 -18.18 16.19 -7.33
CA SER A 281 -17.57 17.50 -7.08
C SER A 281 -18.65 18.52 -6.70
N TRP A 282 -18.48 19.22 -5.58
CA TRP A 282 -19.31 20.37 -5.22
C TRP A 282 -18.55 21.67 -5.50
N GLY A 283 -18.94 22.36 -6.58
CA GLY A 283 -18.68 23.79 -6.72
C GLY A 283 -19.64 24.58 -5.81
N GLY A 284 -19.23 25.76 -5.36
CA GLY A 284 -19.94 26.49 -4.32
C GLY A 284 -21.25 27.17 -4.74
N GLY A 285 -22.11 27.44 -3.77
CA GLY A 285 -23.29 28.32 -3.91
C GLY A 285 -24.29 28.18 -2.76
N GLY A 286 -24.50 29.27 -1.99
CA GLY A 286 -25.62 29.40 -1.04
C GLY A 286 -25.26 29.31 0.45
N CYS A 287 -25.97 30.13 1.24
CA CYS A 287 -26.05 30.15 2.70
C CYS A 287 -26.63 28.82 3.27
N ASP A 288 -26.49 28.49 4.57
CA ASP A 288 -26.39 29.38 5.73
C ASP A 288 -25.32 28.99 6.78
N ASP A 289 -25.06 29.87 7.75
CA ASP A 289 -23.82 29.85 8.54
C ASP A 289 -23.80 28.84 9.72
N THR A 290 -22.90 27.85 9.61
CA THR A 290 -22.18 27.27 10.76
C THR A 290 -20.89 26.62 10.26
N SER A 291 -19.94 27.46 9.85
CA SER A 291 -18.75 27.05 9.09
C SER A 291 -17.73 26.16 9.86
N PHE A 292 -17.89 24.83 9.71
CA PHE A 292 -16.88 23.83 10.12
C PHE A 292 -15.62 23.96 9.24
N SER A 293 -14.65 24.75 9.71
CA SER A 293 -13.41 25.02 8.99
C SER A 293 -12.30 24.01 9.30
N VAL A 294 -11.47 23.70 8.30
CA VAL A 294 -10.26 22.89 8.46
C VAL A 294 -9.23 23.67 9.29
N PRO A 295 -8.60 23.07 10.32
CA PRO A 295 -7.47 23.69 11.03
C PRO A 295 -6.37 24.10 10.05
N LYS A 296 -5.84 25.32 10.20
CA LYS A 296 -4.87 25.91 9.26
C LYS A 296 -3.56 25.12 9.20
N GLU A 297 -3.29 24.37 10.26
CA GLU A 297 -2.15 23.47 10.45
C GLU A 297 -2.25 22.20 9.57
N PHE A 298 -3.45 21.89 9.06
CA PHE A 298 -3.72 20.75 8.18
C PHE A 298 -3.93 21.14 6.71
N SER A 299 -4.12 22.43 6.42
CA SER A 299 -4.16 23.00 5.07
C SER A 299 -2.75 23.27 4.51
N CYS A 300 -2.56 22.98 3.22
CA CYS A 300 -1.35 23.31 2.48
C CYS A 300 -1.24 24.83 2.29
N PRO A 301 -0.14 25.50 2.67
CA PRO A 301 0.00 26.95 2.46
C PRO A 301 0.08 27.41 1.00
N ILE A 302 0.05 26.50 0.02
CA ILE A 302 0.03 26.81 -1.43
C ILE A 302 -1.39 26.73 -2.00
N SER A 303 -2.06 25.58 -1.85
CA SER A 303 -3.41 25.36 -2.39
C SER A 303 -4.54 25.72 -1.43
N LEU A 304 -4.24 25.93 -0.14
CA LEU A 304 -5.17 26.09 0.98
C LEU A 304 -6.04 24.85 1.28
N ASP A 305 -6.04 23.85 0.40
CA ASP A 305 -6.62 22.51 0.60
C ASP A 305 -5.92 21.69 1.68
N LEU A 306 -6.66 20.73 2.26
CA LEU A 306 -6.14 19.72 3.20
C LEU A 306 -4.98 18.89 2.60
N MET A 307 -3.86 18.77 3.32
CA MET A 307 -2.67 18.02 2.87
C MET A 307 -2.90 16.49 2.89
N ARG A 308 -2.77 15.84 1.73
CA ARG A 308 -2.97 14.39 1.51
C ARG A 308 -1.67 13.59 1.61
N ASP A 309 -0.55 14.21 1.26
CA ASP A 309 0.79 13.69 1.54
C ASP A 309 1.69 14.86 2.00
N PRO A 310 1.57 15.27 3.29
CA PRO A 310 2.34 16.39 3.82
C PRO A 310 3.84 16.10 3.82
N VAL A 311 4.62 17.03 3.25
CA VAL A 311 6.08 16.99 3.14
C VAL A 311 6.72 18.26 3.68
N VAL A 312 7.80 18.11 4.43
CA VAL A 312 8.65 19.20 4.92
C VAL A 312 9.67 19.57 3.85
N ALA A 313 9.73 20.86 3.50
CA ALA A 313 10.79 21.45 2.69
C ALA A 313 12.04 21.76 3.54
N SER A 314 13.17 22.08 2.90
CA SER A 314 14.44 22.40 3.59
C SER A 314 14.36 23.58 4.58
N THR A 315 13.29 24.39 4.51
CA THR A 315 12.97 25.51 5.41
C THR A 315 12.11 25.11 6.62
N GLY A 316 11.83 23.82 6.84
CA GLY A 316 11.00 23.31 7.93
C GLY A 316 9.49 23.46 7.72
N GLN A 317 9.05 24.23 6.71
CA GLN A 317 7.64 24.40 6.35
C GLN A 317 7.07 23.13 5.71
N THR A 318 5.83 22.79 6.05
CA THR A 318 5.12 21.60 5.51
C THR A 318 4.12 22.00 4.42
N TYR A 319 4.03 21.20 3.36
CA TYR A 319 3.17 21.40 2.18
C TYR A 319 2.57 20.08 1.72
N ASP A 320 1.46 20.10 0.97
CA ASP A 320 1.04 18.91 0.21
C ASP A 320 2.03 18.62 -0.93
N ARG A 321 2.48 17.37 -1.08
CA ARG A 321 3.54 17.02 -2.04
C ARG A 321 3.28 17.51 -3.48
N PRO A 322 2.09 17.35 -4.08
CA PRO A 322 1.81 17.82 -5.44
C PRO A 322 2.03 19.33 -5.58
N SER A 323 1.55 20.13 -4.62
CA SER A 323 1.62 21.60 -4.66
C SER A 323 3.05 22.12 -4.63
N ILE A 324 3.90 21.59 -3.73
CA ILE A 324 5.30 22.03 -3.63
C ILE A 324 6.17 21.48 -4.77
N ILE A 325 5.87 20.29 -5.31
CA ILE A 325 6.53 19.78 -6.52
C ILE A 325 6.17 20.64 -7.74
N GLN A 326 4.90 21.06 -7.88
CA GLN A 326 4.48 21.96 -8.94
C GLN A 326 5.20 23.31 -8.84
N TRP A 327 5.21 23.94 -7.66
CA TRP A 327 5.88 25.21 -7.41
C TRP A 327 7.38 25.19 -7.78
N ILE A 328 8.10 24.14 -7.37
CA ILE A 328 9.51 23.94 -7.74
C ILE A 328 9.65 23.67 -9.25
N GLY A 329 8.72 22.92 -9.84
CA GLY A 329 8.69 22.60 -11.28
C GLY A 329 8.39 23.78 -12.19
N GLU A 330 7.69 24.80 -11.69
CA GLU A 330 7.42 26.08 -12.36
C GLU A 330 8.63 27.04 -12.29
N GLY A 331 9.69 26.66 -11.56
CA GLY A 331 10.99 27.35 -11.53
C GLY A 331 11.23 28.21 -10.28
N HIS A 332 10.35 28.15 -9.28
CA HIS A 332 10.50 28.93 -8.06
C HIS A 332 11.50 28.27 -7.08
N SER A 333 12.57 28.99 -6.74
CA SER A 333 13.62 28.56 -5.80
C SER A 333 13.41 29.03 -4.35
N THR A 334 12.23 29.55 -4.03
CA THR A 334 11.89 30.11 -2.71
C THR A 334 10.73 29.36 -2.06
N CYS A 335 10.70 29.35 -0.73
CA CYS A 335 9.66 28.75 0.09
C CYS A 335 8.39 29.63 0.08
N PRO A 336 7.22 29.12 -0.38
CA PRO A 336 6.01 29.91 -0.54
C PRO A 336 5.54 30.66 0.72
N ASN A 337 5.76 30.08 1.90
CA ASN A 337 5.21 30.58 3.18
C ASN A 337 6.21 31.43 3.99
N SER A 338 7.52 31.37 3.67
CA SER A 338 8.55 32.12 4.41
C SER A 338 9.44 33.01 3.55
N GLY A 339 9.33 32.95 2.22
CA GLY A 339 10.16 33.70 1.27
C GLY A 339 11.62 33.25 1.20
N GLN A 340 12.09 32.42 2.14
CA GLN A 340 13.46 31.93 2.21
C GLN A 340 13.82 31.06 1.01
N ALA A 341 15.08 31.12 0.54
CA ALA A 341 15.56 30.25 -0.52
C ALA A 341 15.52 28.77 -0.09
N LEU A 342 15.07 27.89 -0.99
CA LEU A 342 15.13 26.45 -0.80
C LEU A 342 16.58 25.99 -1.04
N ALA A 343 17.27 25.60 0.02
CA ALA A 343 18.66 25.16 -0.04
C ALA A 343 18.84 23.84 -0.82
N ASP A 344 17.79 23.01 -0.86
CA ASP A 344 17.80 21.69 -1.49
C ASP A 344 16.37 21.32 -1.93
N ASN A 345 16.19 20.73 -3.11
CA ASN A 345 14.86 20.29 -3.61
C ASN A 345 14.39 18.97 -2.94
N ARG A 346 14.85 18.70 -1.71
CA ARG A 346 14.62 17.45 -0.97
C ARG A 346 13.43 17.60 -0.04
N LEU A 347 12.36 16.85 -0.33
CA LEU A 347 11.09 16.89 0.39
C LEU A 347 10.97 15.67 1.32
N VAL A 348 10.94 15.91 2.63
CA VAL A 348 10.89 14.85 3.66
C VAL A 348 9.43 14.54 4.04
N PRO A 349 8.95 13.28 4.01
CA PRO A 349 7.56 12.97 4.38
C PRO A 349 7.25 13.26 5.86
N ASN A 350 6.27 14.10 6.14
CA ASN A 350 5.81 14.42 7.50
C ASN A 350 4.79 13.39 7.99
N ARG A 351 5.28 12.18 8.31
CA ARG A 351 4.45 11.04 8.73
C ARG A 351 3.63 11.33 10.01
N ALA A 352 4.15 12.16 10.90
CA ALA A 352 3.44 12.60 12.10
C ALA A 352 2.21 13.46 11.74
N LEU A 353 2.39 14.51 10.94
CA LEU A 353 1.27 15.35 10.51
C LEU A 353 0.28 14.57 9.64
N ARG A 354 0.76 13.69 8.75
CA ARG A 354 -0.11 12.79 7.96
C ARG A 354 -1.00 11.92 8.84
N SER A 355 -0.48 11.46 9.97
CA SER A 355 -1.24 10.66 10.95
C SER A 355 -2.28 11.51 11.69
N LEU A 356 -1.92 12.73 12.11
CA LEU A 356 -2.84 13.68 12.74
C LEU A 356 -3.98 14.12 11.80
N ILE A 357 -3.66 14.40 10.53
CA ILE A 357 -4.67 14.71 9.50
C ILE A 357 -5.59 13.51 9.27
N SER A 358 -5.03 12.30 9.12
CA SER A 358 -5.83 11.07 8.99
C SER A 358 -6.79 10.88 10.17
N GLN A 359 -6.31 11.15 11.40
CA GLN A 359 -7.09 11.06 12.63
C GLN A 359 -8.21 12.12 12.69
N TRP A 360 -7.90 13.37 12.32
CA TRP A 360 -8.88 14.46 12.24
C TRP A 360 -9.96 14.18 11.19
N CYS A 361 -9.58 13.76 9.98
CA CYS A 361 -10.54 13.30 8.97
C CYS A 361 -11.42 12.14 9.47
N GLY A 362 -10.82 11.18 10.17
CA GLY A 362 -11.51 10.05 10.77
C GLY A 362 -12.52 10.40 11.88
N MET A 363 -12.34 11.55 12.55
CA MET A 363 -13.27 12.09 13.55
C MET A 363 -14.49 12.78 12.91
N TYR A 364 -14.28 13.49 11.80
CA TYR A 364 -15.34 14.26 11.10
C TYR A 364 -15.89 13.57 9.84
N CYS A 365 -15.59 12.27 9.67
CA CYS A 365 -16.02 11.43 8.54
C CYS A 365 -15.60 11.91 7.14
N PHE A 366 -14.51 12.68 7.03
CA PHE A 366 -13.90 13.02 5.74
C PHE A 366 -13.14 11.82 5.16
N GLN A 367 -13.18 11.65 3.83
CA GLN A 367 -12.38 10.64 3.12
C GLN A 367 -10.92 11.12 2.98
N TYR A 368 -9.96 10.26 3.30
CA TYR A 368 -8.53 10.57 3.26
C TYR A 368 -7.73 9.44 2.57
N ASP A 369 -7.54 9.57 1.27
CA ASP A 369 -6.78 8.62 0.46
C ASP A 369 -5.27 8.93 0.50
N SER A 370 -4.49 8.09 1.20
CA SER A 370 -3.02 8.19 1.18
C SER A 370 -2.39 7.40 0.02
N PRO A 371 -1.30 7.89 -0.60
CA PRO A 371 -0.78 7.34 -1.85
C PRO A 371 0.03 6.02 -1.74
N GLU A 372 0.32 5.52 -0.54
CA GLU A 372 1.21 4.35 -0.31
C GLU A 372 0.44 3.02 -0.08
N SER A 373 -0.89 3.03 -0.27
CA SER A 373 -1.85 2.13 0.39
C SER A 373 -1.93 0.64 -0.03
N ASN A 374 -1.04 0.10 -0.86
CA ASN A 374 -1.13 -1.30 -1.32
C ASN A 374 0.18 -2.12 -1.31
N GLU A 375 1.29 -1.59 -1.82
CA GLU A 375 2.53 -2.38 -1.94
C GLU A 375 3.26 -2.46 -0.59
N GLY A 376 3.50 -1.32 0.07
CA GLY A 376 4.07 -1.28 1.42
C GLY A 376 3.20 -2.01 2.48
N MET A 377 1.88 -2.05 2.27
CA MET A 377 0.94 -2.81 3.11
C MET A 377 1.27 -4.31 3.12
N ALA A 378 1.58 -4.89 1.95
CA ALA A 378 1.96 -6.29 1.84
C ALA A 378 3.36 -6.56 2.42
N GLU A 379 4.29 -5.63 2.23
CA GLU A 379 5.68 -5.73 2.68
C GLU A 379 5.82 -5.66 4.21
N CYS A 380 5.03 -4.82 4.88
CA CYS A 380 5.02 -4.74 6.35
C CYS A 380 4.54 -6.06 6.99
N VAL A 381 3.43 -6.62 6.50
CA VAL A 381 2.89 -7.92 6.97
C VAL A 381 3.83 -9.08 6.63
N ALA A 382 4.46 -9.05 5.45
CA ALA A 382 5.47 -10.05 5.08
C ALA A 382 6.74 -9.97 5.96
N THR A 383 7.13 -8.77 6.39
CA THR A 383 8.26 -8.56 7.29
C THR A 383 7.94 -9.06 8.70
N ALA A 384 6.77 -8.73 9.24
CA ALA A 384 6.29 -9.27 10.52
C ALA A 384 6.22 -10.81 10.50
N CYS A 385 5.65 -11.40 9.44
CA CYS A 385 5.53 -12.85 9.28
C CYS A 385 6.82 -13.57 8.81
N SER A 386 7.99 -12.92 8.90
CA SER A 386 9.26 -13.51 8.43
C SER A 386 9.99 -14.39 9.46
N SER A 387 9.52 -14.46 10.71
CA SER A 387 10.07 -15.33 11.75
C SER A 387 9.88 -16.82 11.44
N LYS A 388 10.78 -17.68 11.94
CA LYS A 388 10.72 -19.13 11.69
C LYS A 388 9.40 -19.73 12.20
N ALA A 389 8.97 -19.31 13.39
CA ALA A 389 7.64 -19.66 13.93
C ALA A 389 6.50 -19.30 12.98
N ALA A 390 6.46 -18.06 12.47
CA ALA A 390 5.42 -17.62 11.55
C ALA A 390 5.44 -18.39 10.23
N ILE A 391 6.63 -18.74 9.70
CA ILE A 391 6.77 -19.52 8.47
C ILE A 391 6.22 -20.94 8.64
N GLU A 392 6.62 -21.69 9.69
CA GLU A 392 6.12 -23.05 9.89
C GLU A 392 4.65 -23.10 10.36
N ALA A 393 4.16 -22.08 11.08
CA ALA A 393 2.74 -21.92 11.37
C ALA A 393 1.92 -21.67 10.10
N ASN A 394 2.29 -20.70 9.25
CA ASN A 394 1.62 -20.46 7.97
C ASN A 394 1.70 -21.69 7.03
N LYS A 395 2.77 -22.48 7.10
CA LYS A 395 2.93 -23.74 6.37
C LYS A 395 2.03 -24.85 6.92
N ALA A 396 1.84 -24.91 8.23
CA ALA A 396 0.84 -25.78 8.85
C ALA A 396 -0.60 -25.38 8.46
N THR A 397 -0.91 -24.09 8.39
CA THR A 397 -2.18 -23.57 7.88
C THR A 397 -2.39 -23.97 6.42
N ALA A 398 -1.38 -23.79 5.56
CA ALA A 398 -1.46 -24.17 4.15
C ALA A 398 -1.70 -25.69 3.95
N ARG A 399 -1.16 -26.56 4.81
CA ARG A 399 -1.48 -28.01 4.80
C ARG A 399 -2.97 -28.27 5.01
N ILE A 400 -3.63 -27.51 5.90
CA ILE A 400 -5.07 -27.63 6.16
C ILE A 400 -5.87 -27.11 4.96
N LEU A 401 -5.56 -25.91 4.48
CA LEU A 401 -6.28 -25.29 3.35
C LEU A 401 -6.19 -26.14 2.07
N VAL A 402 -5.04 -26.78 1.82
CA VAL A 402 -4.87 -27.71 0.69
C VAL A 402 -5.73 -28.96 0.82
N ARG A 403 -5.92 -29.50 2.04
CA ARG A 403 -6.87 -30.62 2.27
C ARG A 403 -8.32 -30.18 2.05
N MET A 404 -8.70 -29.00 2.53
CA MET A 404 -10.03 -28.43 2.28
C MET A 404 -10.36 -28.35 0.79
N LEU A 405 -9.40 -27.91 -0.06
CA LEU A 405 -9.57 -27.88 -1.52
C LEU A 405 -9.89 -29.26 -2.15
N VAL A 406 -9.57 -30.37 -1.49
CA VAL A 406 -9.87 -31.74 -1.92
C VAL A 406 -11.17 -32.25 -1.28
N GLU A 407 -11.29 -32.10 0.03
CA GLU A 407 -12.21 -32.88 0.88
C GLU A 407 -13.54 -32.15 1.20
N SER A 408 -13.66 -30.84 0.93
CA SER A 408 -14.79 -30.03 1.40
C SER A 408 -15.90 -29.76 0.37
N SER A 409 -17.03 -29.23 0.86
CA SER A 409 -18.03 -28.53 0.05
C SER A 409 -17.44 -27.36 -0.73
N ASP A 410 -18.08 -26.94 -1.82
CA ASP A 410 -17.54 -25.90 -2.71
C ASP A 410 -17.47 -24.51 -2.07
N SER A 411 -18.36 -24.20 -1.12
CA SER A 411 -18.26 -23.00 -0.27
C SER A 411 -16.98 -22.99 0.56
N SER A 412 -16.62 -24.12 1.17
CA SER A 412 -15.38 -24.28 1.93
C SER A 412 -14.14 -24.33 1.03
N LYS A 413 -14.26 -24.79 -0.23
CA LYS A 413 -13.20 -24.64 -1.25
C LYS A 413 -12.98 -23.17 -1.63
N ALA A 414 -14.05 -22.37 -1.73
CA ALA A 414 -13.96 -20.93 -1.99
C ALA A 414 -13.24 -20.18 -0.84
N VAL A 415 -13.55 -20.53 0.41
CA VAL A 415 -12.82 -20.05 1.59
C VAL A 415 -11.34 -20.48 1.51
N ALA A 416 -11.05 -21.76 1.28
CA ALA A 416 -9.67 -22.23 1.19
C ALA A 416 -8.86 -21.52 0.08
N ALA A 417 -9.47 -21.26 -1.08
CA ALA A 417 -8.85 -20.47 -2.16
C ALA A 417 -8.60 -19.01 -1.77
N LYS A 418 -9.54 -18.35 -1.07
CA LYS A 418 -9.37 -16.99 -0.54
C LYS A 418 -8.18 -16.89 0.41
N GLU A 419 -8.02 -17.86 1.28
CA GLU A 419 -6.99 -17.83 2.32
C GLU A 419 -5.62 -18.25 1.77
N ILE A 420 -5.57 -19.19 0.81
CA ILE A 420 -4.36 -19.47 0.02
C ILE A 420 -3.92 -18.23 -0.78
N ARG A 421 -4.86 -17.48 -1.37
CA ARG A 421 -4.58 -16.18 -2.04
C ARG A 421 -3.95 -15.17 -1.09
N LEU A 422 -4.46 -15.04 0.13
CA LEU A 422 -3.94 -14.12 1.15
C LEU A 422 -2.56 -14.55 1.68
N LEU A 423 -2.37 -15.84 2.03
CA LEU A 423 -1.06 -16.36 2.42
C LEU A 423 -0.01 -16.20 1.32
N ALA A 424 -0.37 -16.43 0.05
CA ALA A 424 0.52 -16.21 -1.08
C ALA A 424 0.84 -14.71 -1.33
N LYS A 425 -0.04 -13.77 -0.93
CA LYS A 425 0.28 -12.33 -0.93
C LYS A 425 1.42 -12.05 0.08
N ALA A 426 1.31 -12.62 1.28
CA ALA A 426 2.11 -12.29 2.47
C ALA A 426 3.58 -12.80 2.51
N GLY A 427 4.17 -13.34 1.43
CA GLY A 427 5.62 -13.59 1.38
C GLY A 427 6.10 -14.59 0.34
N LYS A 428 7.41 -14.55 0.00
CA LYS A 428 8.03 -15.49 -0.95
C LYS A 428 8.12 -16.93 -0.41
N GLN A 429 8.36 -17.08 0.89
CA GLN A 429 8.38 -18.37 1.58
C GLN A 429 7.00 -19.06 1.50
N ASN A 430 5.92 -18.31 1.74
CA ASN A 430 4.56 -18.81 1.59
C ASN A 430 4.28 -19.29 0.17
N ARG A 431 4.68 -18.51 -0.84
CA ARG A 431 4.53 -18.92 -2.25
C ARG A 431 5.26 -20.24 -2.53
N ALA A 432 6.47 -20.43 -2.00
CA ALA A 432 7.23 -21.67 -2.17
C ALA A 432 6.50 -22.88 -1.56
N PHE A 433 6.17 -22.85 -0.26
CA PHE A 433 5.58 -24.02 0.39
C PHE A 433 4.14 -24.31 -0.04
N ILE A 434 3.34 -23.31 -0.43
CA ILE A 434 1.99 -23.53 -0.96
C ILE A 434 2.05 -24.35 -2.27
N ALA A 435 3.03 -24.08 -3.13
CA ALA A 435 3.24 -24.84 -4.36
C ALA A 435 3.79 -26.25 -4.08
N GLU A 436 4.72 -26.39 -3.12
CA GLU A 436 5.27 -27.70 -2.70
C GLU A 436 4.23 -28.62 -2.05
N LEU A 437 3.22 -28.05 -1.39
CA LEU A 437 2.07 -28.77 -0.86
C LEU A 437 1.07 -29.20 -1.94
N GLY A 438 1.30 -28.90 -3.22
CA GLY A 438 0.44 -29.34 -4.32
C GLY A 438 -0.81 -28.49 -4.56
N ALA A 439 -0.87 -27.25 -4.04
CA ALA A 439 -2.04 -26.39 -4.21
C ALA A 439 -2.37 -26.06 -5.69
N ILE A 440 -1.35 -26.00 -6.56
CA ILE A 440 -1.50 -25.55 -7.96
C ILE A 440 -2.56 -26.38 -8.73
N PRO A 441 -2.46 -27.71 -8.89
CA PRO A 441 -3.49 -28.52 -9.57
C PRO A 441 -4.91 -28.33 -9.00
N LEU A 442 -5.05 -28.12 -7.70
CA LEU A 442 -6.34 -27.93 -7.04
C LEU A 442 -6.93 -26.53 -7.34
N LEU A 443 -6.09 -25.49 -7.34
CA LEU A 443 -6.48 -24.15 -7.76
C LEU A 443 -6.83 -24.13 -9.26
N CYS A 444 -6.09 -24.85 -10.11
CA CYS A 444 -6.41 -24.98 -11.54
C CYS A 444 -7.83 -25.58 -11.72
N ARG A 445 -8.22 -26.61 -10.96
CA ARG A 445 -9.59 -27.18 -10.99
C ARG A 445 -10.67 -26.13 -10.64
N LEU A 446 -10.43 -25.28 -9.64
CA LEU A 446 -11.37 -24.22 -9.27
C LEU A 446 -11.55 -23.11 -10.32
N LEU A 447 -10.68 -23.03 -11.34
CA LEU A 447 -10.89 -22.12 -12.47
C LEU A 447 -12.15 -22.47 -13.30
N LEU A 448 -12.63 -23.72 -13.21
CA LEU A 448 -13.89 -24.18 -13.82
C LEU A 448 -15.12 -23.97 -12.93
N SER A 449 -14.99 -23.39 -11.73
CA SER A 449 -16.11 -23.25 -10.80
C SER A 449 -17.23 -22.36 -11.36
N SER A 450 -18.48 -22.77 -11.12
CA SER A 450 -19.66 -21.92 -11.30
C SER A 450 -19.80 -20.86 -10.20
N ASP A 451 -19.10 -21.02 -9.07
CA ASP A 451 -18.95 -19.95 -8.09
C ASP A 451 -17.91 -18.94 -8.58
N GLN A 452 -18.40 -17.73 -8.85
CA GLN A 452 -17.63 -16.53 -9.19
C GLN A 452 -16.57 -16.21 -8.13
N ILE A 453 -16.86 -16.41 -6.84
CA ILE A 453 -15.94 -16.13 -5.74
C ILE A 453 -14.81 -17.16 -5.73
N ALA A 454 -15.10 -18.46 -5.81
CA ALA A 454 -14.10 -19.52 -5.93
C ALA A 454 -13.17 -19.32 -7.14
N GLN A 455 -13.73 -19.06 -8.33
CA GLN A 455 -12.94 -18.87 -9.56
C GLN A 455 -12.00 -17.65 -9.44
N GLU A 456 -12.49 -16.52 -8.95
CA GLU A 456 -11.68 -15.31 -8.78
C GLU A 456 -10.57 -15.51 -7.75
N ASN A 457 -10.88 -16.12 -6.60
CA ASN A 457 -9.87 -16.41 -5.58
C ASN A 457 -8.81 -17.39 -6.10
N ALA A 458 -9.20 -18.41 -6.87
CA ALA A 458 -8.29 -19.38 -7.46
C ALA A 458 -7.33 -18.77 -8.49
N VAL A 459 -7.83 -17.96 -9.44
CA VAL A 459 -6.95 -17.29 -10.43
C VAL A 459 -6.03 -16.27 -9.76
N THR A 460 -6.50 -15.58 -8.72
CA THR A 460 -5.68 -14.62 -7.97
C THR A 460 -4.65 -15.30 -7.06
N ALA A 461 -4.94 -16.51 -6.56
CA ALA A 461 -3.95 -17.34 -5.90
C ALA A 461 -2.84 -17.79 -6.87
N LEU A 462 -3.20 -18.26 -8.07
CA LEU A 462 -2.23 -18.61 -9.13
C LEU A 462 -1.40 -17.39 -9.57
N LEU A 463 -2.01 -16.20 -9.69
CA LEU A 463 -1.29 -14.94 -9.88
C LEU A 463 -0.23 -14.74 -8.79
N ASN A 464 -0.64 -14.73 -7.52
CA ASN A 464 0.27 -14.50 -6.39
C ASN A 464 1.39 -15.55 -6.31
N LEU A 465 1.09 -16.82 -6.64
CA LEU A 465 2.08 -17.89 -6.70
C LEU A 465 3.08 -17.71 -7.84
N SER A 466 2.64 -17.25 -9.02
CA SER A 466 3.49 -17.03 -10.20
C SER A 466 4.57 -15.96 -10.00
N ILE A 467 4.36 -15.01 -9.07
CA ILE A 467 5.34 -13.94 -8.78
C ILE A 467 6.67 -14.54 -8.26
N TYR A 468 6.66 -15.75 -7.69
CA TYR A 468 7.88 -16.45 -7.29
C TYR A 468 8.41 -17.32 -8.43
N GLU A 469 9.63 -17.04 -8.93
CA GLU A 469 10.18 -17.69 -10.14
C GLU A 469 10.10 -19.23 -10.15
N PRO A 470 10.51 -19.97 -9.10
CA PRO A 470 10.44 -21.44 -9.10
C PRO A 470 9.02 -22.02 -9.22
N ASN A 471 7.97 -21.22 -8.97
CA ASN A 471 6.59 -21.65 -9.16
C ASN A 471 6.10 -21.47 -10.59
N LYS A 472 6.73 -20.62 -11.42
CA LYS A 472 6.28 -20.45 -12.81
C LYS A 472 6.40 -21.76 -13.59
N THR A 473 7.47 -22.51 -13.37
CA THR A 473 7.67 -23.88 -13.88
C THR A 473 6.54 -24.80 -13.46
N ARG A 474 6.26 -24.89 -12.15
CA ARG A 474 5.17 -25.69 -11.57
C ARG A 474 3.77 -25.33 -12.10
N ILE A 475 3.55 -24.07 -12.52
CA ILE A 475 2.28 -23.61 -13.12
C ILE A 475 2.20 -23.97 -14.62
N MET A 476 3.31 -23.86 -15.36
CA MET A 476 3.35 -24.13 -16.81
C MET A 476 3.42 -25.63 -17.14
N GLU A 477 4.05 -26.44 -16.28
CA GLU A 477 4.11 -27.90 -16.41
C GLU A 477 2.84 -28.60 -15.90
N GLN A 478 1.99 -27.90 -15.14
CA GLN A 478 0.71 -28.45 -14.69
C GLN A 478 -0.24 -28.59 -15.90
N GLU A 479 -0.51 -29.84 -16.26
CA GLU A 479 -1.43 -30.22 -17.34
C GLU A 479 -2.74 -29.41 -17.30
N GLY A 480 -3.10 -28.84 -18.45
CA GLY A 480 -4.30 -28.03 -18.64
C GLY A 480 -4.30 -26.63 -18.00
N CYS A 481 -3.36 -26.27 -17.12
CA CYS A 481 -3.51 -25.03 -16.35
C CYS A 481 -3.29 -23.75 -17.18
N LEU A 482 -2.45 -23.77 -18.23
CA LEU A 482 -2.36 -22.67 -19.19
C LEU A 482 -3.68 -22.43 -19.92
N TRP A 483 -4.30 -23.50 -20.45
CA TRP A 483 -5.62 -23.46 -21.07
C TRP A 483 -6.69 -22.94 -20.10
N LEU A 484 -6.66 -23.37 -18.83
CA LEU A 484 -7.61 -22.91 -17.80
C LEU A 484 -7.44 -21.41 -17.47
N ILE A 485 -6.20 -20.92 -17.34
CA ILE A 485 -5.93 -19.48 -17.14
C ILE A 485 -6.44 -18.67 -18.34
N VAL A 486 -6.20 -19.15 -19.57
CA VAL A 486 -6.73 -18.53 -20.79
C VAL A 486 -8.26 -18.60 -20.82
N SER A 487 -8.88 -19.70 -20.42
CA SER A 487 -10.35 -19.85 -20.32
C SER A 487 -10.96 -18.82 -19.38
N VAL A 488 -10.35 -18.56 -18.21
CA VAL A 488 -10.77 -17.49 -17.29
C VAL A 488 -10.58 -16.10 -17.90
N LEU A 489 -9.48 -15.85 -18.65
CA LEU A 489 -9.34 -14.61 -19.43
C LEU A 489 -10.42 -14.48 -20.54
N GLN A 490 -10.85 -15.59 -21.13
CA GLN A 490 -11.87 -15.61 -22.19
C GLN A 490 -13.27 -15.29 -21.64
N ASN A 491 -13.64 -15.95 -20.53
CA ASN A 491 -15.02 -16.22 -20.14
C ASN A 491 -15.29 -16.04 -18.63
N GLY A 492 -14.28 -15.73 -17.80
CA GLY A 492 -14.39 -15.71 -16.34
C GLY A 492 -15.48 -14.77 -15.81
N TRP A 493 -16.02 -15.06 -14.62
CA TRP A 493 -17.26 -14.45 -14.14
C TRP A 493 -17.13 -12.96 -13.78
N THR A 494 -16.07 -12.54 -13.08
CA THR A 494 -15.79 -11.11 -12.83
C THR A 494 -14.81 -10.52 -13.84
N THR A 495 -14.85 -9.18 -13.97
CA THR A 495 -13.75 -8.42 -14.57
C THR A 495 -12.44 -8.67 -13.82
N GLU A 496 -12.45 -8.69 -12.48
CA GLU A 496 -11.26 -8.95 -11.67
C GLU A 496 -10.65 -10.33 -11.98
N ALA A 497 -11.44 -11.40 -12.13
CA ALA A 497 -10.92 -12.72 -12.53
C ALA A 497 -10.23 -12.68 -13.91
N ARG A 498 -10.81 -11.98 -14.89
CA ARG A 498 -10.21 -11.81 -16.23
C ARG A 498 -8.92 -10.98 -16.19
N GLU A 499 -8.87 -9.93 -15.38
CA GLU A 499 -7.66 -9.12 -15.21
C GLU A 499 -6.56 -9.85 -14.44
N ASN A 500 -6.90 -10.61 -13.40
CA ASN A 500 -5.97 -11.48 -12.68
C ASN A 500 -5.44 -12.61 -13.58
N ALA A 501 -6.24 -13.13 -14.52
CA ALA A 501 -5.76 -14.04 -15.57
C ALA A 501 -4.76 -13.36 -16.53
N ALA A 502 -5.06 -12.15 -17.01
CA ALA A 502 -4.14 -11.37 -17.85
C ALA A 502 -2.81 -11.07 -17.11
N ALA A 503 -2.87 -10.69 -15.83
CA ALA A 503 -1.71 -10.48 -14.97
C ALA A 503 -0.90 -11.77 -14.74
N THR A 504 -1.58 -12.93 -14.68
CA THR A 504 -0.89 -14.23 -14.56
C THR A 504 -0.13 -14.55 -15.85
N LEU A 505 -0.74 -14.34 -17.02
CA LEU A 505 -0.05 -14.48 -18.31
C LEU A 505 1.09 -13.46 -18.47
N PHE A 506 0.94 -12.23 -17.99
CA PHE A 506 2.03 -11.25 -17.92
C PHE A 506 3.20 -11.77 -17.08
N SER A 507 2.95 -12.21 -15.84
CA SER A 507 3.95 -12.80 -14.95
C SER A 507 4.69 -13.97 -15.61
N LEU A 508 3.95 -14.94 -16.17
CA LEU A 508 4.52 -16.12 -16.84
C LEU A 508 5.30 -15.75 -18.12
N SER A 509 4.84 -14.74 -18.87
CA SER A 509 5.47 -14.30 -20.13
C SER A 509 6.87 -13.68 -19.97
N VAL A 510 7.36 -13.43 -18.75
CA VAL A 510 8.72 -12.93 -18.53
C VAL A 510 9.77 -13.96 -19.00
N VAL A 511 9.59 -15.22 -18.60
CA VAL A 511 10.45 -16.37 -18.94
C VAL A 511 10.41 -16.61 -20.45
N HIS A 512 11.55 -16.90 -21.07
CA HIS A 512 11.64 -16.99 -22.53
C HIS A 512 10.81 -18.15 -23.11
N ASP A 513 10.96 -19.33 -22.53
CA ASP A 513 10.45 -20.59 -23.11
C ASP A 513 8.91 -20.65 -23.06
N TYR A 514 8.31 -20.00 -22.06
CA TYR A 514 6.86 -19.93 -21.89
C TYR A 514 6.18 -19.01 -22.93
N LYS A 515 6.92 -18.11 -23.59
CA LYS A 515 6.38 -17.19 -24.60
C LYS A 515 5.79 -17.94 -25.79
N LYS A 516 6.46 -19.00 -26.25
CA LYS A 516 5.97 -19.81 -27.38
C LYS A 516 4.69 -20.58 -27.02
N MET A 517 4.62 -21.13 -25.80
CA MET A 517 3.42 -21.81 -25.30
C MET A 517 2.24 -20.83 -25.17
N ILE A 518 2.43 -19.68 -24.53
CA ILE A 518 1.37 -18.66 -24.36
C ILE A 518 0.88 -18.10 -25.71
N MET A 519 1.71 -18.01 -26.74
CA MET A 519 1.30 -17.57 -28.09
C MET A 519 0.61 -18.66 -28.92
N ASN A 520 0.74 -19.93 -28.54
CA ASN A 520 0.14 -21.06 -29.25
C ASN A 520 -1.17 -21.54 -28.58
N GLU A 521 -1.38 -21.21 -27.31
CA GLU A 521 -2.64 -21.46 -26.60
C GLU A 521 -3.84 -20.73 -27.28
N PRO A 522 -4.89 -21.45 -27.72
CA PRO A 522 -5.98 -20.87 -28.49
C PRO A 522 -6.72 -19.72 -27.80
N GLY A 523 -6.82 -18.57 -28.48
CA GLY A 523 -7.53 -17.39 -27.99
C GLY A 523 -6.75 -16.53 -26.99
N ALA A 524 -5.54 -16.93 -26.58
CA ALA A 524 -4.75 -16.19 -25.59
C ALA A 524 -4.38 -14.78 -26.09
N LEU A 525 -3.84 -14.67 -27.30
CA LEU A 525 -3.45 -13.40 -27.90
C LEU A 525 -4.67 -12.53 -28.27
N GLU A 526 -5.74 -13.17 -28.74
CA GLU A 526 -7.00 -12.53 -29.13
C GLU A 526 -7.69 -11.89 -27.92
N LYS A 527 -7.71 -12.58 -26.77
CA LYS A 527 -8.32 -12.07 -25.54
C LYS A 527 -7.42 -11.09 -24.80
N LEU A 528 -6.08 -11.24 -24.84
CA LEU A 528 -5.15 -10.18 -24.41
C LEU A 528 -5.34 -8.90 -25.26
N ALA A 529 -5.48 -9.03 -26.59
CA ALA A 529 -5.77 -7.91 -27.48
C ALA A 529 -7.14 -7.26 -27.18
N CYS A 530 -8.17 -8.07 -26.88
CA CYS A 530 -9.47 -7.57 -26.46
C CYS A 530 -9.41 -6.83 -25.11
N MET A 531 -8.67 -7.38 -24.14
CA MET A 531 -8.44 -6.77 -22.82
C MET A 531 -7.70 -5.44 -22.94
N LEU A 532 -6.69 -5.35 -23.83
CA LEU A 532 -5.99 -4.11 -24.13
C LEU A 532 -6.92 -3.04 -24.74
N LYS A 533 -7.87 -3.43 -25.60
CA LYS A 533 -8.85 -2.49 -26.18
C LYS A 533 -9.95 -2.06 -25.20
N LYS A 534 -10.47 -2.97 -24.37
CA LYS A 534 -11.75 -2.81 -23.65
C LYS A 534 -11.69 -2.97 -22.12
N GLY A 535 -10.57 -3.42 -21.55
CA GLY A 535 -10.40 -3.61 -20.11
C GLY A 535 -10.30 -2.30 -19.32
N THR A 536 -10.24 -2.40 -17.99
CA THR A 536 -10.00 -1.24 -17.12
C THR A 536 -8.55 -0.72 -17.29
N PRO A 537 -8.16 0.43 -16.70
CA PRO A 537 -6.76 0.86 -16.72
C PRO A 537 -5.77 -0.19 -16.21
N ARG A 538 -6.19 -1.05 -15.26
CA ARG A 538 -5.38 -2.18 -14.77
C ARG A 538 -5.27 -3.27 -15.83
N GLY A 539 -6.40 -3.86 -16.25
CA GLY A 539 -6.41 -4.94 -17.25
C GLY A 539 -5.71 -4.58 -18.56
N ARG A 540 -5.79 -3.32 -19.00
CA ARG A 540 -5.03 -2.83 -20.17
C ARG A 540 -3.52 -2.78 -19.93
N LYS A 541 -3.08 -2.39 -18.72
CA LYS A 541 -1.65 -2.36 -18.36
C LYS A 541 -1.06 -3.77 -18.27
N ASP A 542 -1.78 -4.70 -17.64
CA ASP A 542 -1.37 -6.11 -17.56
C ASP A 542 -1.35 -6.75 -18.97
N ALA A 543 -2.36 -6.47 -19.81
CA ALA A 543 -2.43 -6.98 -21.18
C ALA A 543 -1.34 -6.41 -22.11
N VAL A 544 -1.05 -5.11 -22.05
CA VAL A 544 0.04 -4.52 -22.88
C VAL A 544 1.41 -5.04 -22.44
N MET A 545 1.61 -5.26 -21.13
CA MET A 545 2.86 -5.82 -20.61
C MET A 545 3.06 -7.29 -21.01
N ALA A 546 2.01 -8.11 -20.99
CA ALA A 546 2.04 -9.46 -21.56
C ALA A 546 2.40 -9.42 -23.06
N LEU A 547 1.69 -8.61 -23.85
CA LEU A 547 1.95 -8.50 -25.30
C LEU A 547 3.36 -7.96 -25.60
N PHE A 548 3.88 -7.01 -24.81
CA PHE A 548 5.26 -6.52 -24.92
C PHE A 548 6.28 -7.64 -24.65
N ASN A 549 6.10 -8.42 -23.58
CA ASN A 549 6.97 -9.54 -23.25
C ASN A 549 6.97 -10.63 -24.33
N LEU A 550 5.78 -11.02 -24.81
CA LEU A 550 5.61 -11.99 -25.89
C LEU A 550 6.24 -11.48 -27.20
N SER A 551 6.18 -10.17 -27.48
CA SER A 551 6.84 -9.52 -28.63
C SER A 551 8.37 -9.64 -28.64
N THR A 552 9.00 -10.13 -27.57
CA THR A 552 10.45 -10.41 -27.56
C THR A 552 10.83 -11.71 -28.28
N HIS A 553 9.89 -12.65 -28.46
CA HIS A 553 10.11 -13.93 -29.14
C HIS A 553 10.17 -13.78 -30.66
N ALA A 554 10.89 -14.65 -31.38
CA ALA A 554 11.12 -14.49 -32.83
C ALA A 554 9.85 -14.70 -33.67
N GLU A 555 8.99 -15.64 -33.27
CA GLU A 555 7.76 -16.02 -34.00
C GLU A 555 6.58 -15.08 -33.72
N SER A 556 6.71 -14.13 -32.77
CA SER A 556 5.58 -13.33 -32.27
C SER A 556 4.90 -12.49 -33.34
N SER A 557 5.65 -11.96 -34.31
CA SER A 557 5.11 -11.11 -35.37
C SER A 557 4.07 -11.80 -36.27
N ALA A 558 4.12 -13.13 -36.44
CA ALA A 558 3.13 -13.86 -37.23
C ALA A 558 1.84 -14.05 -36.41
N ARG A 559 1.98 -14.70 -35.25
CA ARG A 559 0.88 -15.00 -34.32
C ARG A 559 0.10 -13.75 -33.90
N MET A 560 0.78 -12.62 -33.67
CA MET A 560 0.15 -11.34 -33.31
C MET A 560 -0.48 -10.57 -34.47
N LEU A 561 -0.16 -10.90 -35.73
CA LEU A 561 -0.92 -10.41 -36.89
C LEU A 561 -2.20 -11.24 -37.04
N GLU A 562 -2.10 -12.57 -36.99
CA GLU A 562 -3.22 -13.51 -37.04
C GLU A 562 -4.27 -13.19 -35.96
N SER A 563 -3.84 -13.00 -34.71
CA SER A 563 -4.71 -12.72 -33.57
C SER A 563 -5.25 -11.28 -33.49
N SER A 564 -4.98 -10.45 -34.51
CA SER A 564 -5.23 -8.99 -34.51
C SER A 564 -4.58 -8.19 -33.35
N ALA A 565 -3.62 -8.76 -32.61
CA ALA A 565 -2.98 -8.08 -31.47
C ALA A 565 -2.16 -6.86 -31.90
N VAL A 566 -1.54 -6.88 -33.09
CA VAL A 566 -0.89 -5.69 -33.68
C VAL A 566 -1.87 -4.52 -33.81
N VAL A 567 -3.14 -4.78 -34.16
CA VAL A 567 -4.16 -3.73 -34.30
C VAL A 567 -4.53 -3.13 -32.94
N ALA A 568 -4.63 -3.96 -31.89
CA ALA A 568 -4.85 -3.49 -30.53
C ALA A 568 -3.68 -2.62 -30.01
N LEU A 569 -2.44 -2.98 -30.32
CA LEU A 569 -1.26 -2.18 -29.99
C LEU A 569 -1.26 -0.84 -30.75
N ILE A 570 -1.67 -0.82 -32.03
CA ILE A 570 -1.80 0.41 -32.83
C ILE A 570 -2.85 1.37 -32.23
N GLU A 571 -4.04 0.86 -31.88
CA GLU A 571 -5.10 1.66 -31.26
C GLU A 571 -4.66 2.23 -29.89
N SER A 572 -3.90 1.45 -29.13
CA SER A 572 -3.40 1.81 -27.80
C SER A 572 -2.37 2.94 -27.78
N LEU A 573 -1.77 3.30 -28.92
CA LEU A 573 -0.87 4.46 -29.04
C LEU A 573 -1.57 5.81 -28.75
N ARG A 574 -2.90 5.83 -28.69
CA ARG A 574 -3.72 7.00 -28.33
C ARG A 574 -4.09 7.05 -26.84
N ASN A 575 -3.68 6.05 -26.05
CA ASN A 575 -4.01 5.92 -24.64
C ASN A 575 -2.76 6.13 -23.80
N ASP A 576 -2.64 7.30 -23.16
CA ASP A 576 -1.45 7.72 -22.42
C ASP A 576 -1.04 6.75 -21.30
N THR A 577 -1.96 5.91 -20.81
CA THR A 577 -1.68 4.91 -19.75
C THR A 577 -0.91 3.67 -20.23
N VAL A 578 -0.83 3.41 -21.55
CA VAL A 578 -0.25 2.18 -22.14
C VAL A 578 0.53 2.43 -23.45
N SER A 579 0.63 3.68 -23.91
CA SER A 579 1.21 4.02 -25.22
C SER A 579 2.71 3.73 -25.32
N GLU A 580 3.46 3.79 -24.21
CA GLU A 580 4.90 3.52 -24.19
C GLU A 580 5.24 2.04 -24.38
N GLU A 581 4.53 1.16 -23.68
CA GLU A 581 4.59 -0.29 -23.81
C GLU A 581 4.10 -0.72 -25.21
N ALA A 582 3.00 -0.13 -25.69
CA ALA A 582 2.46 -0.40 -27.02
C ALA A 582 3.45 -0.02 -28.14
N ALA A 583 4.06 1.17 -28.06
CA ALA A 583 5.11 1.59 -28.99
C ALA A 583 6.35 0.69 -28.91
N GLY A 584 6.69 0.19 -27.72
CA GLY A 584 7.79 -0.75 -27.52
C GLY A 584 7.52 -2.12 -28.15
N ALA A 585 6.31 -2.65 -27.98
CA ALA A 585 5.89 -3.92 -28.56
C ALA A 585 5.88 -3.84 -30.10
N LEU A 586 5.28 -2.78 -30.66
CA LEU A 586 5.31 -2.51 -32.09
C LEU A 586 6.75 -2.41 -32.61
N ALA A 587 7.64 -1.67 -31.94
CA ALA A 587 9.05 -1.58 -32.32
C ALA A 587 9.81 -2.93 -32.34
N LEU A 588 9.33 -3.94 -31.62
CA LEU A 588 9.86 -5.32 -31.67
C LEU A 588 9.24 -6.11 -32.82
N LEU A 589 7.91 -6.05 -32.98
CA LEU A 589 7.16 -6.79 -34.01
C LEU A 589 7.47 -6.30 -35.44
N MET A 590 7.78 -5.00 -35.58
CA MET A 590 8.18 -4.31 -36.81
C MET A 590 9.56 -4.74 -37.35
N LYS A 591 10.20 -5.76 -36.75
CA LYS A 591 11.24 -6.54 -37.44
C LYS A 591 10.69 -7.24 -38.69
N GLN A 592 9.39 -7.53 -38.78
CA GLN A 592 8.77 -8.06 -39.99
C GLN A 592 8.21 -6.95 -40.91
N PRO A 593 8.43 -7.00 -42.24
CA PRO A 593 7.93 -5.99 -43.18
C PRO A 593 6.40 -5.83 -43.19
N SER A 594 5.65 -6.92 -43.04
CA SER A 594 4.18 -6.91 -42.98
C SER A 594 3.64 -5.98 -41.88
N VAL A 595 4.19 -6.10 -40.66
CA VAL A 595 3.87 -5.23 -39.53
C VAL A 595 4.25 -3.78 -39.83
N VAL A 596 5.38 -3.53 -40.48
CA VAL A 596 5.81 -2.17 -40.87
C VAL A 596 4.86 -1.53 -41.87
N HIS A 597 4.39 -2.27 -42.87
CA HIS A 597 3.41 -1.75 -43.83
C HIS A 597 2.05 -1.50 -43.18
N LEU A 598 1.59 -2.34 -42.25
CA LEU A 598 0.35 -2.12 -41.49
C LEU A 598 0.44 -0.84 -40.63
N VAL A 599 1.49 -0.71 -39.81
CA VAL A 599 1.69 0.45 -38.91
C VAL A 599 1.95 1.74 -39.69
N GLY A 600 2.79 1.70 -40.73
CA GLY A 600 3.16 2.87 -41.54
C GLY A 600 2.09 3.33 -42.54
N SER A 601 1.06 2.54 -42.79
CA SER A 601 -0.02 2.94 -43.70
C SER A 601 -0.88 4.08 -43.16
N SER A 602 -1.04 4.20 -41.84
CA SER A 602 -1.81 5.28 -41.22
C SER A 602 -0.93 6.43 -40.76
N GLU A 603 -1.08 7.60 -41.37
CA GLU A 603 -0.37 8.82 -40.99
C GLU A 603 -0.70 9.28 -39.55
N THR A 604 -1.90 8.93 -39.07
CA THR A 604 -2.31 9.22 -37.68
C THR A 604 -1.52 8.39 -36.66
N VAL A 605 -1.10 7.18 -37.01
CA VAL A 605 -0.29 6.28 -36.15
C VAL A 605 1.15 6.78 -36.09
N ILE A 606 1.71 7.19 -37.23
CA ILE A 606 3.01 7.86 -37.28
C ILE A 606 2.97 9.16 -36.45
N SER A 607 1.90 9.94 -36.55
CA SER A 607 1.69 11.15 -35.76
C SER A 607 1.59 10.87 -34.25
N SER A 608 0.93 9.78 -33.83
CA SER A 608 0.90 9.33 -32.43
C SER A 608 2.29 9.00 -31.91
N LEU A 609 3.12 8.28 -32.69
CA LEU A 609 4.52 7.99 -32.32
C LEU A 609 5.36 9.29 -32.19
N VAL A 610 5.18 10.27 -33.08
CA VAL A 610 5.85 11.58 -32.97
C VAL A 610 5.31 12.42 -31.80
N GLY A 611 4.05 12.26 -31.43
CA GLY A 611 3.48 12.79 -30.18
C GLY A 611 4.13 12.19 -28.94
N LEU A 612 4.37 10.87 -28.94
CA LEU A 612 5.03 10.16 -27.85
C LEU A 612 6.51 10.53 -27.74
N MET A 613 7.20 10.77 -28.87
CA MET A 613 8.55 11.36 -28.88
C MET A 613 8.62 12.76 -28.22
N ARG A 614 7.51 13.51 -28.18
CA ARG A 614 7.43 14.80 -27.47
C ARG A 614 7.20 14.59 -25.97
N ARG A 615 6.11 13.89 -25.61
CA ARG A 615 5.55 13.88 -24.26
C ARG A 615 5.99 12.70 -23.36
N GLY A 616 6.42 11.57 -23.93
CA GLY A 616 6.75 10.38 -23.15
C GLY A 616 7.98 10.51 -22.24
N THR A 617 8.12 9.52 -21.35
CA THR A 617 9.32 9.28 -20.54
C THR A 617 10.56 9.03 -21.43
N PRO A 618 11.79 9.00 -20.88
CA PRO A 618 12.97 8.59 -21.66
C PRO A 618 12.83 7.20 -22.32
N LYS A 619 12.07 6.28 -21.70
CA LYS A 619 11.77 4.93 -22.24
C LYS A 619 10.74 5.01 -23.36
N GLY A 620 9.61 5.72 -23.16
CA GLY A 620 8.60 5.95 -24.20
C GLY A 620 9.15 6.64 -25.43
N LYS A 621 10.02 7.65 -25.23
CA LYS A 621 10.75 8.34 -26.30
C LYS A 621 11.67 7.39 -27.07
N GLU A 622 12.42 6.52 -26.38
CA GLU A 622 13.24 5.50 -27.05
C GLU A 622 12.38 4.49 -27.84
N ASN A 623 11.25 4.05 -27.28
CA ASN A 623 10.31 3.13 -27.93
C ASN A 623 9.69 3.76 -29.19
N ALA A 624 9.22 5.00 -29.11
CA ALA A 624 8.64 5.73 -30.24
C ALA A 624 9.65 5.97 -31.37
N VAL A 625 10.87 6.41 -31.04
CA VAL A 625 11.99 6.50 -31.99
C VAL A 625 12.30 5.13 -32.59
N SER A 626 12.21 4.06 -31.80
CA SER A 626 12.48 2.70 -32.25
C SER A 626 11.46 2.19 -33.26
N ALA A 627 10.17 2.45 -33.06
CA ALA A 627 9.13 2.11 -34.03
C ALA A 627 9.30 2.89 -35.34
N LEU A 628 9.48 4.22 -35.26
CA LEU A 628 9.68 5.08 -36.43
C LEU A 628 10.96 4.73 -37.21
N TYR A 629 12.03 4.33 -36.52
CA TYR A 629 13.24 3.82 -37.15
C TYR A 629 12.98 2.55 -37.98
N GLU A 630 12.18 1.60 -37.50
CA GLU A 630 11.83 0.41 -38.28
C GLU A 630 10.88 0.74 -39.44
N ILE A 631 9.96 1.72 -39.31
CA ILE A 631 9.18 2.25 -40.44
C ILE A 631 10.11 2.76 -41.54
N CYS A 632 11.07 3.63 -41.20
CA CYS A 632 12.01 4.16 -42.18
C CYS A 632 12.91 3.06 -42.76
N ARG A 633 13.44 2.16 -41.91
CA ARG A 633 14.39 1.11 -42.31
C ARG A 633 13.80 0.10 -43.29
N ARG A 634 12.53 -0.28 -43.12
CA ARG A 634 11.92 -1.42 -43.81
C ARG A 634 10.77 -1.04 -44.75
N GLY A 635 10.13 0.11 -44.53
CA GLY A 635 8.94 0.55 -45.28
C GLY A 635 9.21 1.20 -46.65
N GLY A 636 10.48 1.27 -47.07
CA GLY A 636 10.89 1.84 -48.35
C GLY A 636 10.68 3.36 -48.48
N SER A 637 11.01 3.90 -49.66
CA SER A 637 11.00 5.35 -49.92
C SER A 637 9.60 5.99 -49.83
N ALA A 638 8.52 5.21 -49.96
CA ALA A 638 7.16 5.70 -49.74
C ALA A 638 6.90 6.03 -48.26
N LEU A 639 7.20 5.09 -47.35
CA LEU A 639 6.98 5.30 -45.92
C LEU A 639 8.02 6.26 -45.30
N VAL A 640 9.27 6.27 -45.77
CA VAL A 640 10.25 7.30 -45.37
C VAL A 640 9.75 8.71 -45.74
N ARG A 641 9.23 8.91 -46.96
CA ARG A 641 8.66 10.21 -47.36
C ARG A 641 7.41 10.59 -46.56
N ARG A 642 6.56 9.63 -46.16
CA ARG A 642 5.42 9.90 -45.26
C ARG A 642 5.90 10.33 -43.88
N VAL A 643 6.86 9.62 -43.26
CA VAL A 643 7.46 10.02 -41.99
C VAL A 643 8.08 11.41 -42.09
N ALA A 644 8.82 11.71 -43.16
CA ALA A 644 9.45 13.01 -43.38
C ALA A 644 8.46 14.19 -43.55
N LYS A 645 7.19 13.94 -43.85
CA LYS A 645 6.13 14.98 -43.96
C LYS A 645 5.46 15.34 -42.63
N ILE A 646 5.65 14.55 -41.56
CA ILE A 646 4.93 14.75 -40.29
C ILE A 646 5.27 16.12 -39.66
N PRO A 647 4.26 16.97 -39.38
CA PRO A 647 4.49 18.31 -38.82
C PRO A 647 5.33 18.30 -37.54
N GLY A 648 6.43 19.05 -37.58
CA GLY A 648 7.36 19.19 -36.46
C GLY A 648 8.11 17.90 -36.09
N LEU A 649 8.33 16.95 -37.01
CA LEU A 649 9.23 15.82 -36.75
C LEU A 649 10.67 16.29 -36.49
N ASN A 650 11.18 17.24 -37.28
CA ASN A 650 12.58 17.69 -37.24
C ASN A 650 12.97 18.27 -35.87
N THR A 651 12.12 19.12 -35.27
CA THR A 651 12.38 19.72 -33.95
C THR A 651 12.38 18.69 -32.83
N VAL A 652 11.56 17.65 -32.93
CA VAL A 652 11.51 16.56 -31.95
C VAL A 652 12.71 15.62 -32.09
N ILE A 653 13.13 15.34 -33.32
CA ILE A 653 14.38 14.62 -33.59
C ILE A 653 15.58 15.41 -33.03
N GLN A 654 15.65 16.72 -33.24
CA GLN A 654 16.69 17.58 -32.66
C GLN A 654 16.67 17.55 -31.12
N ASN A 655 15.48 17.66 -30.50
CA ASN A 655 15.36 17.53 -29.05
C ASN A 655 15.89 16.17 -28.56
N ILE A 656 15.48 15.05 -29.18
CA ILE A 656 15.97 13.71 -28.80
C ILE A 656 17.47 13.52 -29.07
N MET A 657 18.05 14.17 -30.09
CA MET A 657 19.51 14.20 -30.30
C MET A 657 20.25 14.88 -29.14
N LEU A 658 19.62 15.86 -28.48
CA LEU A 658 20.16 16.57 -27.31
C LEU A 658 19.87 15.83 -25.99
N THR A 659 18.63 15.42 -25.74
CA THR A 659 18.13 14.95 -24.43
C THR A 659 17.95 13.43 -24.31
N GLY A 660 17.88 12.70 -25.43
CA GLY A 660 17.50 11.29 -25.44
C GLY A 660 18.58 10.30 -24.98
N THR A 661 18.20 9.04 -24.78
CA THR A 661 19.13 7.95 -24.45
C THR A 661 20.19 7.74 -25.55
N LYS A 662 21.33 7.12 -25.23
CA LYS A 662 22.36 6.76 -26.23
C LYS A 662 21.79 6.00 -27.44
N ARG A 663 20.80 5.13 -27.22
CA ARG A 663 20.12 4.34 -28.26
C ARG A 663 19.12 5.18 -29.07
N ALA A 664 18.33 6.03 -28.40
CA ALA A 664 17.41 6.97 -29.05
C ALA A 664 18.17 7.95 -29.96
N LYS A 665 19.25 8.57 -29.47
CA LYS A 665 20.16 9.43 -30.27
C LYS A 665 20.68 8.70 -31.50
N LYS A 666 21.22 7.48 -31.34
CA LYS A 666 21.72 6.67 -32.47
C LYS A 666 20.64 6.45 -33.53
N LYS A 667 19.44 6.02 -33.14
CA LYS A 667 18.32 5.78 -34.07
C LYS A 667 17.78 7.07 -34.72
N ALA A 668 17.63 8.15 -33.95
CA ALA A 668 17.20 9.46 -34.47
C ALA A 668 18.15 9.99 -35.56
N SER A 669 19.47 9.88 -35.35
CA SER A 669 20.47 10.26 -36.36
C SER A 669 20.38 9.46 -37.67
N LEU A 670 19.88 8.22 -37.61
CA LEU A 670 19.67 7.37 -38.79
C LEU A 670 18.38 7.76 -39.51
N ILE A 671 17.30 8.10 -38.78
CA ILE A 671 16.06 8.60 -39.37
C ILE A 671 16.34 9.86 -40.21
N VAL A 672 17.11 10.82 -39.69
CA VAL A 672 17.53 12.03 -40.45
C VAL A 672 18.19 11.66 -41.77
N LYS A 673 19.21 10.79 -41.73
CA LYS A 673 19.96 10.35 -42.92
C LYS A 673 19.08 9.63 -43.94
N MET A 674 18.05 8.92 -43.50
CA MET A 674 17.08 8.27 -44.40
C MET A 674 16.10 9.28 -45.02
N CYS A 675 15.56 10.21 -44.22
CA CYS A 675 14.67 11.26 -44.71
C CYS A 675 15.37 12.14 -45.76
N GLN A 676 16.61 12.60 -45.48
CA GLN A 676 17.44 13.36 -46.42
C GLN A 676 17.65 12.61 -47.75
N ARG A 677 18.05 11.34 -47.70
CA ARG A 677 18.22 10.49 -48.90
C ARG A 677 16.92 10.30 -49.69
N SER A 678 15.76 10.40 -49.06
CA SER A 678 14.44 10.29 -49.73
C SER A 678 13.93 11.61 -50.34
N GLN A 679 14.61 12.73 -50.06
CA GLN A 679 14.28 14.06 -50.56
C GLN A 679 15.14 14.47 -51.76
N MET A 680 16.30 13.84 -51.97
CA MET A 680 17.11 13.99 -53.18
C MET A 680 16.33 13.42 -54.39
N PRO A 681 16.08 14.19 -55.47
CA PRO A 681 15.40 13.69 -56.65
C PRO A 681 16.20 12.58 -57.35
N SER A 682 15.52 11.68 -58.06
CA SER A 682 16.13 10.60 -58.86
C SER A 682 16.74 11.11 -60.18
N ALA A 683 17.47 12.22 -60.13
CA ALA A 683 18.03 12.94 -61.28
C ALA A 683 19.49 12.53 -61.60
N MET A 684 19.84 11.26 -61.37
CA MET A 684 21.09 10.64 -61.84
C MET A 684 20.83 9.20 -62.29
N SER A 685 20.16 9.05 -63.43
CA SER A 685 19.87 7.74 -64.05
C SER A 685 19.76 7.83 -65.59
N LEU A 686 20.55 8.71 -66.21
CA LEU A 686 20.73 8.88 -67.67
C LEU A 686 21.96 9.79 -67.92
N GLY A 687 22.68 9.59 -69.03
CA GLY A 687 23.73 10.50 -69.51
C GLY A 687 25.18 10.07 -69.26
N THR A 688 25.89 9.71 -70.33
CA THR A 688 27.30 9.25 -70.35
C THR A 688 28.27 10.39 -70.70
N SER A 689 29.51 10.35 -70.18
CA SER A 689 30.71 11.08 -70.70
C SER A 689 30.68 12.63 -70.62
N LEU A 690 31.64 13.34 -70.01
CA LEU A 690 33.07 13.40 -70.37
C LEU A 690 33.93 14.18 -69.33
N ARG A 691 35.22 13.81 -69.26
CA ARG A 691 36.40 14.36 -68.55
C ARG A 691 36.42 15.84 -68.06
N VAL A 692 36.95 16.03 -66.85
CA VAL A 692 38.09 16.93 -66.53
C VAL A 692 39.06 16.17 -65.60
N VAL A 693 40.36 16.46 -65.68
CA VAL A 693 41.48 15.76 -65.02
C VAL A 693 42.59 16.81 -64.76
N ASP A 694 43.39 16.83 -63.69
CA ASP A 694 43.52 15.89 -62.55
C ASP A 694 43.10 16.55 -61.20
N HIS A 695 43.90 17.00 -60.20
CA HIS A 695 45.35 16.90 -60.00
C HIS A 695 45.84 16.70 -58.54
N SER A 696 46.08 15.43 -58.18
CA SER A 696 46.99 14.96 -57.10
C SER A 696 46.59 15.24 -55.62
N LEU A 697 47.01 14.47 -54.60
CA LEU A 697 48.03 13.42 -54.48
C LEU A 697 47.49 12.11 -53.84
N VAL A 698 47.98 10.96 -54.36
CA VAL A 698 48.58 9.77 -53.67
C VAL A 698 48.24 9.55 -52.18
N GLY A 699 47.95 8.34 -51.66
CA GLY A 699 48.04 6.92 -52.10
C GLY A 699 48.15 6.06 -50.82
N ASN A 700 47.97 4.73 -50.72
CA ASN A 700 47.84 3.59 -51.63
C ASN A 700 46.78 2.61 -51.02
N SER A 701 45.94 1.85 -51.76
CA SER A 701 46.21 0.60 -52.49
C SER A 701 46.74 -0.56 -51.59
N SER A 702 46.30 -1.84 -51.67
CA SER A 702 45.37 -2.50 -52.61
C SER A 702 44.66 -3.78 -52.06
N LEU A 703 43.37 -3.95 -52.41
CA LEU A 703 42.72 -5.15 -52.98
C LEU A 703 42.66 -6.55 -52.28
N ARG A 704 41.40 -7.05 -52.20
CA ARG A 704 40.89 -8.42 -52.51
C ARG A 704 41.38 -9.63 -51.69
N ARG A 705 40.49 -10.24 -50.88
CA ARG A 705 39.56 -11.36 -51.21
C ARG A 705 40.23 -12.72 -51.50
N ALA A 706 40.10 -13.65 -50.56
CA ALA A 706 39.52 -14.99 -50.74
C ALA A 706 39.23 -15.61 -49.36
N ALA A 707 38.51 -16.75 -49.30
CA ALA A 707 38.27 -17.49 -48.06
C ALA A 707 38.54 -18.99 -48.27
N SER A 708 39.11 -19.66 -47.27
CA SER A 708 39.05 -21.11 -47.09
C SER A 708 39.44 -21.51 -45.65
N PHE A 709 39.25 -22.78 -45.32
CA PHE A 709 39.56 -23.40 -44.02
C PHE A 709 41.05 -23.75 -43.87
N GLY A 710 41.50 -23.91 -42.63
CA GLY A 710 42.81 -24.51 -42.29
C GLY A 710 43.01 -24.62 -40.77
N SER A 711 43.16 -25.84 -40.26
CA SER A 711 43.42 -26.12 -38.84
C SER A 711 44.90 -25.99 -38.48
N GLY A 712 45.20 -25.58 -37.24
CA GLY A 712 46.55 -25.53 -36.68
C GLY A 712 46.53 -25.22 -35.18
N GLU A 713 47.33 -25.93 -34.40
CA GLU A 713 47.39 -25.81 -32.93
C GLU A 713 48.44 -24.79 -32.46
N LEU A 714 48.41 -24.50 -31.15
CA LEU A 714 49.42 -23.91 -30.24
C LEU A 714 48.77 -22.82 -29.37
N SER A 715 48.33 -23.09 -28.14
CA SER A 715 49.04 -23.54 -26.92
C SER A 715 49.42 -22.39 -25.97
N ASN A 716 48.60 -22.28 -24.92
CA ASN A 716 48.91 -21.80 -23.56
C ASN A 716 49.05 -20.29 -23.27
N PRO A 717 48.85 -19.89 -21.98
CA PRO A 717 48.26 -18.59 -21.66
C PRO A 717 49.14 -17.69 -20.77
N VAL A 718 48.66 -16.47 -20.51
CA VAL A 718 49.07 -15.67 -19.33
C VAL A 718 47.82 -15.27 -18.55
N SER A 719 47.69 -15.83 -17.35
CA SER A 719 46.70 -15.44 -16.34
C SER A 719 47.29 -14.37 -15.41
N ILE A 720 46.60 -13.24 -15.25
CA ILE A 720 46.86 -12.32 -14.14
C ILE A 720 45.54 -12.02 -13.43
N SER A 721 45.44 -12.52 -12.19
CA SER A 721 44.43 -12.16 -11.21
C SER A 721 44.75 -10.82 -10.56
N VAL A 722 43.73 -10.03 -10.23
CA VAL A 722 43.86 -8.88 -9.32
C VAL A 722 42.84 -9.02 -8.19
N HIS A 723 43.29 -8.82 -6.96
CA HIS A 723 42.46 -8.93 -5.75
C HIS A 723 41.50 -7.74 -5.59
N VAL A 724 40.38 -8.00 -4.93
CA VAL A 724 39.49 -6.99 -4.34
C VAL A 724 39.94 -6.72 -2.89
N PRO A 725 40.00 -5.46 -2.44
CA PRO A 725 39.93 -5.08 -1.03
C PRO A 725 38.47 -4.99 -0.55
#